data_AF-A0AA37WBW8-F1
#
_entry.id   AF-A0AA37WBW8-F1
#
_cell.length_a   1.000
_cell.length_b   1.000
_cell.length_c   1.000
_cell.angle_alpha   90.00
_cell.angle_beta   90.00
_cell.angle_gamma   90.00
#
_symmetry.space_group_name_H-M   'P 1'
#
loop_
_entity.id
_entity.type
_entity.pdbx_description
1 polymer ?
#
loop_
_entity_poly.entity_id
_entity_poly.type
_entity_poly.pdbx_seq_one_letter_code
_entity_poly.pdbx_strand_id
1 'polypeptide(L)'
;MYKIITILLCFFSTLVFSQDLYWVNKFGGNFGDPANWSQSSGGSGGQGIPDQNTTVIFDANSGLHTGEEIVFQAGVTYEVSTIIIEQDLDNFTLDFEGTVSNPTTLKVFKDIYIYTPVITSFTEAVSFANEVLIEGNSVKHNLITSGINLNHIEFKDAIGDYLQYTDLYASSRIRMYGGEWQTNGFEVRTEGLLLFHDSQASNNQYSKDVYTDGSEIFCGTFDAKFVYGSLDFIGSHTIHAEVFKGNPSQLNNTTTYDELVLQDYEPGLSNPIEDNNMDCAGCVFASVTIDDVDVTRIGGGVEINSLTILNTDNIIQINGGNGRENIIHLNVVNTPSLGPCNTMPTIEAKYTSSVTIESINSAVTLFRLKLYNVSAGSSGTYYLNAGILSGSSTGWNIINPLPAIDYYWTNAGGDFLWTYFKNWDSSANNGCIPTAVDNVIIDNASPSQIIIPSNFEASCHDFSWIKDNGVIDLELNEPLNVTGDLYVAKFATFSGNEGIRFSGNGQINIYSESELPSLRFESKGTDFLLNSPLNCESMFFDGANFYTNGKDVLTGSWSVDNVDGNNFYFNNSDITVNGSLNLAANNGVDQVLDAGTSTITCESFQSRKSYDFYNLTLTNPSTYSFENWPFSFNVLNASGTGKVRVIADMELEELILNNEDSEIEILPNVEITVNKEIKSNSSSLPASLRSTSNTNRGKIINPDGNLCIVGPIDIENIEGIVEGVFHAPGGNNIGGNIGINFTPFNTSQSIPLYWTGKTNENFATRSNWSTVSGGCSTNYNPQNRPRLIFDEHSYYKNNNMVLYTVMNTNILEFRNITDEFTVDNRVDLTFDQLDIVSSYVKFIGKDYNIGTRVNISNGTLLDMAAERMMSPEWNIFTSTVNSLIVVRDDSELIQTE
;
A
#
# COMPACT_ATOMS: atom_id res chain seq x y z
N MET A 1 21.27 -92.15 31.65
CA MET A 1 20.08 -92.53 30.87
C MET A 1 18.84 -91.87 31.51
N TYR A 2 18.81 -90.53 31.48
CA TYR A 2 17.72 -89.63 31.90
C TYR A 2 17.95 -88.34 31.09
N LYS A 3 16.89 -87.79 30.47
CA LYS A 3 16.81 -86.63 29.55
C LYS A 3 16.36 -87.04 28.14
N ILE A 4 15.05 -87.09 27.97
CA ILE A 4 14.19 -86.96 26.78
C ILE A 4 12.80 -87.39 27.32
N ILE A 5 11.71 -86.71 26.96
CA ILE A 5 10.35 -86.81 27.54
C ILE A 5 10.06 -85.75 28.63
N THR A 6 10.23 -84.46 28.31
CA THR A 6 9.45 -83.35 28.92
C THR A 6 9.45 -82.09 28.03
N ILE A 7 9.35 -82.20 26.69
CA ILE A 7 9.17 -81.04 25.79
C ILE A 7 8.36 -81.49 24.56
N LEU A 8 7.08 -81.82 24.72
CA LEU A 8 6.17 -82.06 23.58
C LEU A 8 4.69 -81.79 23.92
N LEU A 9 4.42 -80.94 24.92
CA LEU A 9 3.07 -80.71 25.43
C LEU A 9 2.85 -79.23 25.77
N CYS A 10 3.04 -78.31 24.80
CA CYS A 10 2.75 -76.87 25.00
C CYS A 10 2.54 -76.05 23.70
N PHE A 11 2.23 -76.66 22.56
CA PHE A 11 1.83 -75.94 21.34
C PHE A 11 0.56 -76.54 20.74
N PHE A 12 -0.51 -76.64 21.54
CA PHE A 12 -1.85 -76.61 20.96
C PHE A 12 -2.20 -75.12 20.83
N SER A 13 -1.81 -74.53 19.71
CA SER A 13 -2.45 -73.29 19.25
C SER A 13 -3.94 -73.61 19.11
N THR A 14 -4.76 -73.15 20.03
CA THR A 14 -6.21 -73.19 19.89
C THR A 14 -6.54 -72.43 18.62
N LEU A 15 -6.91 -73.15 17.56
CA LEU A 15 -7.57 -72.55 16.41
C LEU A 15 -8.89 -72.00 16.95
N VAL A 16 -8.93 -70.69 17.19
CA VAL A 16 -10.16 -69.98 17.53
C VAL A 16 -10.96 -69.93 16.25
N PHE A 17 -12.01 -70.75 16.14
CA PHE A 17 -12.94 -70.68 15.03
C PHE A 17 -13.87 -69.47 15.26
N SER A 18 -14.16 -68.74 14.18
CA SER A 18 -15.19 -67.69 14.20
C SER A 18 -16.50 -68.31 14.71
N GLN A 19 -17.11 -67.72 15.72
CA GLN A 19 -18.42 -68.17 16.24
C GLN A 19 -19.52 -67.32 15.61
N ASP A 20 -20.60 -67.94 15.18
CA ASP A 20 -21.80 -67.22 14.74
C ASP A 20 -22.82 -67.15 15.89
N LEU A 21 -23.30 -65.94 16.17
CA LEU A 21 -24.37 -65.68 17.14
C LEU A 21 -25.54 -64.96 16.46
N TYR A 22 -26.72 -65.54 16.60
CA TYR A 22 -27.98 -65.04 16.08
C TYR A 22 -28.73 -64.27 17.17
N TRP A 23 -29.28 -63.11 16.84
CA TRP A 23 -30.23 -62.42 17.72
C TRP A 23 -31.52 -63.22 17.81
N VAL A 24 -32.07 -63.41 19.02
CA VAL A 24 -33.29 -64.22 19.23
C VAL A 24 -34.37 -63.55 20.09
N ASN A 25 -34.17 -62.30 20.51
CA ASN A 25 -35.15 -61.57 21.31
C ASN A 25 -36.08 -60.70 20.44
N LYS A 26 -37.33 -61.14 20.32
CA LYS A 26 -38.38 -60.57 19.46
C LYS A 26 -38.99 -59.26 19.95
N PHE A 27 -38.48 -58.68 21.03
CA PHE A 27 -39.03 -57.47 21.64
C PHE A 27 -37.96 -56.38 21.81
N GLY A 28 -36.86 -56.48 21.06
CA GLY A 28 -35.66 -55.66 21.28
C GLY A 28 -34.95 -56.00 22.60
N GLY A 29 -33.95 -55.21 22.96
CA GLY A 29 -33.21 -55.35 24.22
C GLY A 29 -31.76 -54.88 24.14
N ASN A 30 -31.05 -55.03 25.25
CA ASN A 30 -29.63 -54.67 25.34
C ASN A 30 -28.76 -55.60 24.50
N PHE A 31 -27.92 -55.03 23.63
CA PHE A 31 -26.97 -55.78 22.81
C PHE A 31 -26.01 -56.64 23.65
N GLY A 32 -25.64 -56.16 24.84
CA GLY A 32 -24.73 -56.83 25.78
C GLY A 32 -25.37 -57.90 26.66
N ASP A 33 -26.67 -58.20 26.52
CA ASP A 33 -27.30 -59.26 27.32
C ASP A 33 -27.12 -60.63 26.65
N PRO A 34 -26.41 -61.60 27.28
CA PRO A 34 -26.25 -62.95 26.73
C PRO A 34 -27.58 -63.66 26.41
N ALA A 35 -28.67 -63.31 27.08
CA ALA A 35 -29.99 -63.88 26.86
C ALA A 35 -30.56 -63.59 25.46
N ASN A 36 -30.01 -62.58 24.76
CA ASN A 36 -30.46 -62.21 23.42
C ASN A 36 -29.74 -62.97 22.29
N TRP A 37 -28.72 -63.79 22.60
CA TRP A 37 -27.84 -64.43 21.61
C TRP A 37 -27.92 -65.96 21.61
N SER A 38 -28.03 -66.57 20.42
CA SER A 38 -28.08 -68.03 20.19
C SER A 38 -27.06 -68.51 19.15
N GLN A 39 -26.62 -69.77 19.22
CA GLN A 39 -25.70 -70.40 18.23
C GLN A 39 -26.42 -70.90 16.97
N SER A 40 -27.74 -70.76 16.94
CA SER A 40 -28.57 -71.15 15.80
C SER A 40 -29.70 -70.14 15.63
N SER A 41 -29.98 -69.78 14.38
CA SER A 41 -31.13 -68.97 13.99
C SER A 41 -32.44 -69.40 14.69
N GLY A 42 -33.11 -68.47 15.39
CA GLY A 42 -34.34 -68.73 16.15
C GLY A 42 -34.21 -69.66 17.37
N GLY A 43 -32.99 -69.99 17.79
CA GLY A 43 -32.71 -70.87 18.92
C GLY A 43 -32.98 -70.25 20.30
N SER A 44 -32.65 -70.98 21.37
CA SER A 44 -32.70 -70.43 22.73
C SER A 44 -31.50 -69.51 22.98
N GLY A 45 -31.74 -68.37 23.62
CA GLY A 45 -30.69 -67.43 24.04
C GLY A 45 -29.77 -67.97 25.15
N GLY A 46 -28.75 -67.18 25.53
CA GLY A 46 -27.83 -67.49 26.62
C GLY A 46 -26.45 -68.00 26.18
N GLN A 47 -26.05 -67.79 24.92
CA GLN A 47 -24.80 -68.34 24.37
C GLN A 47 -23.55 -67.46 24.58
N GLY A 48 -23.69 -66.33 25.27
CA GLY A 48 -22.60 -65.40 25.57
C GLY A 48 -22.82 -64.02 24.96
N ILE A 49 -21.93 -63.08 25.29
CA ILE A 49 -21.88 -61.75 24.65
C ILE A 49 -20.94 -61.87 23.45
N PRO A 50 -21.29 -61.29 22.29
CA PRO A 50 -20.38 -61.20 21.15
C PRO A 50 -19.03 -60.58 21.52
N ASP A 51 -17.97 -61.07 20.89
CA ASP A 51 -16.60 -60.56 21.01
C ASP A 51 -15.95 -60.37 19.63
N GLN A 52 -14.69 -59.92 19.61
CA GLN A 52 -13.90 -59.71 18.38
C GLN A 52 -13.78 -60.93 17.43
N ASN A 53 -14.13 -62.15 17.88
CA ASN A 53 -14.11 -63.38 17.08
C ASN A 53 -15.52 -63.85 16.68
N THR A 54 -16.55 -63.06 16.98
CA THR A 54 -17.94 -63.45 16.83
C THR A 54 -18.62 -62.73 15.66
N THR A 55 -19.18 -63.47 14.73
CA THR A 55 -20.14 -62.95 13.74
C THR A 55 -21.50 -62.80 14.42
N VAL A 56 -22.08 -61.60 14.43
CA VAL A 56 -23.45 -61.39 14.88
C VAL A 56 -24.40 -61.30 13.70
N ILE A 57 -25.53 -62.01 13.77
CA ILE A 57 -26.47 -62.16 12.67
C ILE A 57 -27.87 -61.81 13.14
N PHE A 58 -28.48 -60.84 12.47
CA PHE A 58 -29.90 -60.53 12.51
C PHE A 58 -30.51 -61.08 11.22
N ASP A 59 -31.26 -62.17 11.33
CA ASP A 59 -31.98 -62.80 10.23
C ASP A 59 -33.50 -62.80 10.46
N ALA A 60 -34.28 -63.31 9.50
CA ALA A 60 -35.74 -63.40 9.59
C ALA A 60 -36.28 -64.10 10.85
N ASN A 61 -35.50 -64.97 11.51
CA ASN A 61 -35.90 -65.65 12.74
C ASN A 61 -35.56 -64.86 14.03
N SER A 62 -34.85 -63.73 13.91
CA SER A 62 -34.68 -62.74 14.99
C SER A 62 -36.04 -62.24 15.49
N GLY A 63 -37.04 -62.23 14.60
CA GLY A 63 -38.41 -61.83 14.89
C GLY A 63 -38.53 -60.37 15.27
N LEU A 64 -37.66 -59.52 14.69
CA LEU A 64 -37.67 -58.08 14.92
C LEU A 64 -38.68 -57.38 14.00
N HIS A 65 -39.38 -56.37 14.54
CA HIS A 65 -40.41 -55.58 13.87
C HIS A 65 -40.29 -54.06 14.15
N THR A 66 -41.05 -53.27 13.41
CA THR A 66 -41.15 -51.81 13.59
C THR A 66 -41.50 -51.42 15.02
N GLY A 67 -40.62 -50.61 15.63
CA GLY A 67 -40.75 -50.09 16.98
C GLY A 67 -39.93 -50.84 18.03
N GLU A 68 -39.23 -51.90 17.64
CA GLU A 68 -38.32 -52.61 18.53
C GLU A 68 -36.90 -52.03 18.45
N GLU A 69 -36.22 -52.00 19.59
CA GLU A 69 -34.95 -51.29 19.76
C GLU A 69 -33.87 -52.24 20.26
N ILE A 70 -32.73 -52.25 19.57
CA ILE A 70 -31.49 -52.90 20.00
C ILE A 70 -30.62 -51.83 20.65
N VAL A 71 -30.48 -51.91 21.97
CA VAL A 71 -29.88 -50.85 22.78
C VAL A 71 -28.39 -51.10 22.98
N PHE A 72 -27.56 -50.15 22.56
CA PHE A 72 -26.14 -50.04 22.85
C PHE A 72 -25.94 -49.01 23.97
N GLN A 73 -25.71 -49.50 25.19
CA GLN A 73 -25.73 -48.67 26.40
C GLN A 73 -24.55 -47.69 26.49
N ALA A 74 -24.82 -46.52 27.08
CA ALA A 74 -23.82 -45.49 27.36
C ALA A 74 -22.59 -46.05 28.10
N GLY A 75 -21.38 -45.76 27.61
CA GLY A 75 -20.14 -46.13 28.28
C GLY A 75 -19.65 -47.56 28.05
N VAL A 76 -20.28 -48.28 27.13
CA VAL A 76 -19.93 -49.66 26.82
C VAL A 76 -19.24 -49.73 25.47
N THR A 77 -18.15 -50.50 25.42
CA THR A 77 -17.52 -50.92 24.17
C THR A 77 -17.98 -52.33 23.82
N TYR A 78 -18.60 -52.46 22.66
CA TYR A 78 -19.02 -53.73 22.08
C TYR A 78 -18.01 -54.15 21.01
N GLU A 79 -17.71 -55.45 20.94
CA GLU A 79 -16.73 -55.99 20.00
C GLU A 79 -17.37 -57.12 19.19
N VAL A 80 -17.25 -57.08 17.86
CA VAL A 80 -17.75 -58.12 16.95
C VAL A 80 -16.73 -58.39 15.85
N SER A 81 -16.60 -59.63 15.40
CA SER A 81 -15.86 -59.92 14.16
C SER A 81 -16.58 -59.30 12.97
N THR A 82 -17.86 -59.64 12.78
CA THR A 82 -18.66 -59.21 11.63
C THR A 82 -20.09 -58.96 12.12
N ILE A 83 -20.75 -57.92 11.61
CA ILE A 83 -22.19 -57.68 11.83
C ILE A 83 -22.95 -57.91 10.54
N ILE A 84 -23.99 -58.76 10.60
CA ILE A 84 -24.87 -59.09 9.48
C ILE A 84 -26.31 -58.78 9.86
N ILE A 85 -26.95 -57.92 9.09
CA ILE A 85 -28.39 -57.67 9.10
C ILE A 85 -28.89 -58.09 7.72
N GLU A 86 -29.48 -59.29 7.67
CA GLU A 86 -29.94 -59.89 6.43
C GLU A 86 -31.08 -59.10 5.80
N GLN A 87 -31.30 -59.36 4.52
CA GLN A 87 -32.47 -58.91 3.77
C GLN A 87 -33.78 -59.47 4.36
N ASP A 88 -34.91 -58.88 3.98
CA ASP A 88 -36.27 -59.34 4.34
C ASP A 88 -36.63 -59.22 5.84
N LEU A 89 -35.92 -58.38 6.59
CA LEU A 89 -36.28 -57.94 7.94
C LEU A 89 -37.22 -56.72 7.89
N ASP A 90 -38.20 -56.68 8.79
CA ASP A 90 -38.97 -55.47 9.08
C ASP A 90 -38.02 -54.40 9.69
N ASN A 91 -38.33 -53.12 9.49
CA ASN A 91 -37.52 -52.03 10.04
C ASN A 91 -37.48 -52.14 11.57
N PHE A 92 -36.30 -52.08 12.18
CA PHE A 92 -36.13 -51.95 13.63
C PHE A 92 -35.08 -50.88 13.92
N THR A 93 -34.91 -50.50 15.18
CA THR A 93 -34.00 -49.43 15.59
C THR A 93 -32.73 -49.99 16.23
N LEU A 94 -31.57 -49.52 15.78
CA LEU A 94 -30.30 -49.60 16.52
C LEU A 94 -30.18 -48.31 17.36
N ASP A 95 -30.37 -48.43 18.68
CA ASP A 95 -30.37 -47.28 19.59
C ASP A 95 -29.06 -47.18 20.36
N PHE A 96 -28.28 -46.14 20.09
CA PHE A 96 -27.01 -45.87 20.75
C PHE A 96 -27.16 -44.78 21.82
N GLU A 97 -26.99 -45.17 23.08
CA GLU A 97 -27.22 -44.31 24.25
C GLU A 97 -25.98 -43.51 24.71
N GLY A 98 -24.91 -43.50 23.92
CA GLY A 98 -23.66 -42.81 24.27
C GLY A 98 -23.83 -41.30 24.39
N THR A 99 -23.11 -40.73 25.36
CA THR A 99 -23.01 -39.27 25.61
C THR A 99 -21.56 -38.82 25.60
N VAL A 100 -21.28 -37.53 25.43
CA VAL A 100 -19.89 -36.99 25.44
C VAL A 100 -19.11 -37.42 26.69
N SER A 101 -19.81 -37.52 27.84
CA SER A 101 -19.19 -37.94 29.10
C SER A 101 -19.00 -39.46 29.24
N ASN A 102 -19.72 -40.24 28.44
CA ASN A 102 -19.79 -41.69 28.53
C ASN A 102 -20.09 -42.29 27.15
N PRO A 103 -19.08 -42.36 26.25
CA PRO A 103 -19.28 -42.75 24.87
C PRO A 103 -19.58 -44.25 24.73
N THR A 104 -20.33 -44.59 23.69
CA THR A 104 -20.63 -45.96 23.27
C THR A 104 -19.87 -46.25 21.99
N THR A 105 -19.13 -47.35 21.95
CA THR A 105 -18.34 -47.75 20.79
C THR A 105 -18.72 -49.15 20.34
N LEU A 106 -19.01 -49.33 19.05
CA LEU A 106 -19.11 -50.64 18.40
C LEU A 106 -17.86 -50.88 17.55
N LYS A 107 -17.03 -51.82 17.97
CA LYS A 107 -15.82 -52.25 17.24
C LYS A 107 -16.13 -53.43 16.33
N VAL A 108 -15.82 -53.28 15.04
CA VAL A 108 -16.00 -54.31 14.01
C VAL A 108 -14.64 -54.71 13.46
N PHE A 109 -14.28 -55.98 13.63
CA PHE A 109 -12.94 -56.47 13.29
C PHE A 109 -12.77 -56.97 11.85
N LYS A 110 -13.88 -57.18 11.13
CA LYS A 110 -13.93 -57.60 9.72
C LYS A 110 -15.00 -56.80 8.98
N ASP A 111 -16.16 -57.40 8.70
CA ASP A 111 -17.12 -56.86 7.74
C ASP A 111 -18.36 -56.26 8.41
N ILE A 112 -18.99 -55.30 7.71
CA ILE A 112 -20.33 -54.78 8.01
C ILE A 112 -21.24 -55.13 6.84
N TYR A 113 -22.30 -55.90 7.11
CA TYR A 113 -23.28 -56.31 6.10
C TYR A 113 -24.71 -55.94 6.53
N ILE A 114 -25.21 -54.77 6.15
CA ILE A 114 -26.53 -54.27 6.47
C ILE A 114 -27.33 -54.15 5.18
N TYR A 115 -28.08 -55.20 4.82
CA TYR A 115 -28.78 -55.30 3.54
C TYR A 115 -30.17 -54.65 3.52
N THR A 116 -30.77 -54.44 4.69
CA THR A 116 -32.08 -53.77 4.82
C THR A 116 -31.89 -52.41 5.51
N PRO A 117 -32.70 -51.38 5.18
CA PRO A 117 -32.67 -50.11 5.90
C PRO A 117 -33.09 -50.31 7.36
N VAL A 118 -32.15 -50.17 8.30
CA VAL A 118 -32.44 -50.09 9.73
C VAL A 118 -32.52 -48.63 10.16
N ILE A 119 -33.35 -48.36 11.16
CA ILE A 119 -33.42 -47.03 11.77
C ILE A 119 -32.29 -46.96 12.81
N THR A 120 -31.61 -45.84 12.89
CA THR A 120 -30.60 -45.59 13.93
C THR A 120 -31.06 -44.44 14.81
N SER A 121 -30.91 -44.59 16.12
CA SER A 121 -31.19 -43.57 17.12
C SER A 121 -29.91 -43.28 17.91
N PHE A 122 -29.70 -42.01 18.26
CA PHE A 122 -28.53 -41.55 19.02
C PHE A 122 -28.99 -40.57 20.10
N THR A 123 -28.60 -40.82 21.35
CA THR A 123 -28.92 -39.91 22.47
C THR A 123 -28.33 -38.51 22.27
N GLU A 124 -27.15 -38.41 21.65
CA GLU A 124 -26.50 -37.14 21.28
C GLU A 124 -26.00 -37.20 19.82
N ALA A 125 -26.93 -37.08 18.86
CA ALA A 125 -26.70 -37.26 17.41
C ALA A 125 -25.70 -36.30 16.73
N VAL A 126 -25.28 -35.23 17.41
CA VAL A 126 -24.30 -34.25 16.89
C VAL A 126 -22.91 -34.41 17.53
N SER A 127 -22.72 -35.45 18.34
CA SER A 127 -21.49 -35.67 19.10
C SER A 127 -20.73 -36.93 18.64
N PHE A 128 -19.43 -36.98 18.95
CA PHE A 128 -18.59 -38.16 18.75
C PHE A 128 -18.85 -39.27 19.79
N ALA A 129 -19.95 -39.19 20.55
CA ALA A 129 -20.25 -40.09 21.65
C ALA A 129 -20.68 -41.49 21.22
N ASN A 130 -21.15 -41.66 19.98
CA ASN A 130 -21.63 -42.93 19.46
C ASN A 130 -20.82 -43.28 18.22
N GLU A 131 -19.87 -44.21 18.37
CA GLU A 131 -18.81 -44.49 17.40
C GLU A 131 -18.87 -45.93 16.87
N VAL A 132 -18.73 -46.10 15.57
CA VAL A 132 -18.47 -47.37 14.91
C VAL A 132 -17.01 -47.40 14.47
N LEU A 133 -16.23 -48.29 15.07
CA LEU A 133 -14.79 -48.39 14.85
C LEU A 133 -14.47 -49.65 14.04
N ILE A 134 -13.88 -49.50 12.86
CA ILE A 134 -13.40 -50.61 12.06
C ILE A 134 -11.91 -50.80 12.34
N GLU A 135 -11.54 -51.91 12.98
CA GLU A 135 -10.15 -52.24 13.33
C GLU A 135 -9.90 -53.75 13.22
N GLY A 136 -8.95 -54.22 12.41
CA GLY A 136 -8.75 -55.66 12.17
C GLY A 136 -7.30 -56.10 11.97
N ASN A 137 -6.35 -55.17 11.92
CA ASN A 137 -4.96 -55.37 11.49
C ASN A 137 -4.82 -56.16 10.19
N SER A 138 -4.71 -55.44 9.06
CA SER A 138 -4.37 -56.01 7.74
C SER A 138 -5.43 -56.95 7.17
N VAL A 139 -6.70 -56.70 7.49
CA VAL A 139 -7.84 -57.45 6.96
C VAL A 139 -8.55 -56.58 5.94
N LYS A 140 -9.10 -57.26 4.93
CA LYS A 140 -10.05 -56.67 3.99
C LYS A 140 -11.40 -56.52 4.68
N HIS A 141 -11.93 -55.30 4.71
CA HIS A 141 -13.22 -54.95 5.31
C HIS A 141 -14.22 -54.67 4.21
N ASN A 142 -15.28 -55.47 4.10
CA ASN A 142 -16.39 -55.20 3.19
C ASN A 142 -17.47 -54.41 3.93
N LEU A 143 -17.93 -53.32 3.31
CA LEU A 143 -18.88 -52.36 3.89
C LEU A 143 -20.13 -52.30 3.02
N ILE A 144 -21.18 -52.95 3.51
CA ILE A 144 -22.56 -52.78 3.06
C ILE A 144 -23.32 -52.14 4.21
N THR A 145 -23.64 -50.87 4.06
CA THR A 145 -24.33 -50.04 5.07
C THR A 145 -25.73 -49.65 4.63
N SER A 146 -26.04 -49.78 3.33
CA SER A 146 -27.33 -49.37 2.75
C SER A 146 -27.74 -47.94 3.10
N GLY A 147 -26.76 -47.02 3.21
CA GLY A 147 -27.01 -45.61 3.52
C GLY A 147 -27.52 -45.31 4.93
N ILE A 148 -27.46 -46.27 5.87
CA ILE A 148 -27.87 -45.97 7.25
C ILE A 148 -26.92 -44.95 7.88
N ASN A 149 -27.46 -44.11 8.77
CA ASN A 149 -26.66 -43.16 9.51
C ASN A 149 -25.86 -43.89 10.60
N LEU A 150 -24.53 -43.91 10.49
CA LEU A 150 -23.66 -44.51 11.51
C LEU A 150 -23.21 -43.51 12.60
N ASN A 151 -23.74 -42.28 12.58
CA ASN A 151 -23.35 -41.12 13.40
C ASN A 151 -21.87 -40.75 13.27
N HIS A 152 -20.97 -41.60 13.75
CA HIS A 152 -19.54 -41.42 13.69
C HIS A 152 -18.86 -42.76 13.36
N ILE A 153 -18.13 -42.83 12.24
CA ILE A 153 -17.38 -44.02 11.81
C ILE A 153 -15.88 -43.72 11.68
N GLU A 154 -15.03 -44.63 12.17
CA GLU A 154 -13.57 -44.54 12.04
C GLU A 154 -12.95 -45.79 11.38
N PHE A 155 -12.12 -45.58 10.36
CA PHE A 155 -11.26 -46.58 9.72
C PHE A 155 -9.86 -46.55 10.37
N LYS A 156 -9.60 -47.44 11.34
CA LYS A 156 -8.49 -47.29 12.28
C LYS A 156 -7.17 -47.95 11.86
N ASP A 157 -7.22 -48.91 10.95
CA ASP A 157 -6.04 -49.70 10.62
C ASP A 157 -5.01 -48.88 9.86
N ALA A 158 -3.73 -49.06 10.20
CA ALA A 158 -2.64 -48.39 9.51
C ALA A 158 -2.48 -48.85 8.04
N ILE A 159 -2.93 -50.08 7.73
CA ILE A 159 -2.83 -50.75 6.44
C ILE A 159 -4.11 -51.56 6.14
N GLY A 160 -5.27 -50.99 6.46
CA GLY A 160 -6.57 -51.59 6.16
C GLY A 160 -6.90 -51.57 4.66
N ASP A 161 -7.78 -52.46 4.21
CA ASP A 161 -8.36 -52.45 2.86
C ASP A 161 -9.89 -52.38 2.99
N TYR A 162 -10.48 -51.21 2.80
CA TYR A 162 -11.90 -50.92 3.04
C TYR A 162 -12.66 -50.86 1.71
N LEU A 163 -13.57 -51.81 1.46
CA LEU A 163 -14.36 -51.87 0.23
C LEU A 163 -15.82 -51.54 0.50
N GLN A 164 -16.25 -50.41 -0.02
CA GLN A 164 -17.63 -49.95 0.05
C GLN A 164 -18.44 -50.50 -1.12
N TYR A 165 -19.61 -51.07 -0.83
CA TYR A 165 -20.51 -51.63 -1.85
C TYR A 165 -21.90 -50.96 -1.87
N THR A 166 -22.12 -49.95 -1.01
CA THR A 166 -23.33 -49.13 -0.92
C THR A 166 -22.98 -47.75 -0.40
N ASP A 167 -23.89 -46.79 -0.45
CA ASP A 167 -23.68 -45.45 0.12
C ASP A 167 -23.34 -45.51 1.62
N LEU A 168 -22.37 -44.70 2.03
CA LEU A 168 -21.90 -44.57 3.41
C LEU A 168 -22.37 -43.23 3.98
N TYR A 169 -23.11 -43.26 5.08
CA TYR A 169 -23.61 -42.06 5.74
C TYR A 169 -23.24 -42.02 7.23
N ALA A 170 -22.72 -40.90 7.70
CA ALA A 170 -22.50 -40.62 9.12
C ALA A 170 -22.78 -39.14 9.44
N SER A 171 -23.82 -38.83 10.22
CA SER A 171 -24.25 -37.45 10.48
C SER A 171 -23.18 -36.58 11.16
N SER A 172 -22.33 -37.14 12.02
CA SER A 172 -21.32 -36.38 12.77
C SER A 172 -19.93 -36.43 12.13
N ARG A 173 -19.38 -37.62 11.85
CA ARG A 173 -18.00 -37.74 11.35
C ARG A 173 -17.71 -39.04 10.62
N ILE A 174 -16.89 -38.94 9.58
CA ILE A 174 -16.16 -40.06 8.98
C ILE A 174 -14.67 -39.78 9.19
N ARG A 175 -13.91 -40.75 9.71
CA ARG A 175 -12.46 -40.59 9.93
C ARG A 175 -11.66 -41.74 9.35
N MET A 176 -10.52 -41.44 8.73
CA MET A 176 -9.56 -42.44 8.26
C MET A 176 -8.16 -42.21 8.86
N TYR A 177 -7.57 -43.27 9.42
CA TYR A 177 -6.20 -43.28 9.95
C TYR A 177 -5.21 -43.73 8.87
N GLY A 178 -5.46 -44.82 8.15
CA GLY A 178 -4.55 -45.32 7.13
C GLY A 178 -5.18 -46.41 6.25
N GLY A 179 -4.38 -46.93 5.32
CA GLY A 179 -4.78 -47.99 4.40
C GLY A 179 -5.40 -47.50 3.09
N GLU A 180 -6.05 -48.42 2.41
CA GLU A 180 -6.76 -48.20 1.16
C GLU A 180 -8.27 -48.17 1.42
N TRP A 181 -8.98 -47.17 0.88
CA TRP A 181 -10.44 -47.10 0.90
C TRP A 181 -10.97 -47.02 -0.53
N GLN A 182 -11.64 -48.08 -0.96
CA GLN A 182 -12.31 -48.17 -2.26
C GLN A 182 -13.79 -47.84 -2.09
N THR A 183 -14.19 -46.62 -2.48
CA THR A 183 -15.59 -46.19 -2.43
C THR A 183 -16.43 -46.85 -3.53
N ASN A 184 -15.79 -47.36 -4.60
CA ASN A 184 -16.41 -48.03 -5.75
C ASN A 184 -17.54 -47.20 -6.41
N GLY A 185 -17.39 -45.87 -6.47
CA GLY A 185 -18.37 -44.97 -7.07
C GLY A 185 -19.63 -44.73 -6.23
N PHE A 186 -19.73 -45.29 -5.02
CA PHE A 186 -20.84 -45.04 -4.10
C PHE A 186 -20.70 -43.69 -3.39
N GLU A 187 -21.83 -43.14 -2.94
CA GLU A 187 -21.84 -41.86 -2.23
C GLU A 187 -21.16 -42.00 -0.85
N VAL A 188 -20.39 -40.98 -0.47
CA VAL A 188 -19.88 -40.80 0.88
C VAL A 188 -20.48 -39.53 1.45
N ARG A 189 -21.25 -39.62 2.53
CA ARG A 189 -21.93 -38.48 3.12
C ARG A 189 -21.64 -38.33 4.61
N THR A 190 -21.35 -37.11 5.01
CA THR A 190 -21.39 -36.67 6.41
C THR A 190 -21.94 -35.25 6.48
N GLU A 191 -22.77 -34.94 7.48
CA GLU A 191 -23.21 -33.55 7.69
C GLU A 191 -22.15 -32.76 8.50
N GLY A 192 -21.26 -33.46 9.18
CA GLY A 192 -20.17 -32.88 9.95
C GLY A 192 -18.81 -33.02 9.25
N LEU A 193 -17.91 -33.78 9.86
CA LEU A 193 -16.49 -33.77 9.52
C LEU A 193 -16.05 -35.03 8.76
N LEU A 194 -15.48 -34.88 7.56
CA LEU A 194 -14.67 -35.91 6.91
C LEU A 194 -13.19 -35.65 7.24
N LEU A 195 -12.62 -36.48 8.11
CA LEU A 195 -11.30 -36.27 8.72
C LEU A 195 -10.28 -37.32 8.28
N PHE A 196 -9.18 -36.87 7.67
CA PHE A 196 -8.00 -37.69 7.42
C PHE A 196 -6.93 -37.33 8.46
N HIS A 197 -6.82 -38.13 9.53
CA HIS A 197 -5.86 -37.87 10.60
C HIS A 197 -5.57 -39.13 11.42
N ASP A 198 -4.30 -39.49 11.51
CA ASP A 198 -3.83 -40.73 12.17
C ASP A 198 -3.21 -40.51 13.55
N SER A 199 -3.20 -39.26 14.03
CA SER A 199 -2.53 -38.84 15.27
C SER A 199 -1.03 -39.18 15.30
N GLN A 200 -0.41 -39.47 14.16
CA GLN A 200 1.02 -39.74 14.07
C GLN A 200 1.81 -38.43 13.97
N ALA A 201 3.09 -38.49 14.35
CA ALA A 201 4.01 -37.40 14.06
C ALA A 201 4.23 -37.26 12.55
N SER A 202 4.61 -36.07 12.10
CA SER A 202 4.75 -35.76 10.66
C SER A 202 5.77 -36.61 9.90
N ASN A 203 6.64 -37.34 10.60
CA ASN A 203 7.64 -38.23 10.02
C ASN A 203 7.26 -39.72 10.06
N ASN A 204 6.07 -40.08 10.53
CA ASN A 204 5.65 -41.48 10.70
C ASN A 204 4.16 -41.69 10.42
N GLN A 205 3.64 -41.04 9.37
CA GLN A 205 2.23 -41.13 9.03
C GLN A 205 1.89 -42.41 8.30
N TYR A 206 0.64 -42.83 8.43
CA TYR A 206 0.09 -43.92 7.63
C TYR A 206 -0.34 -43.38 6.27
N SER A 207 -0.06 -44.10 5.18
CA SER A 207 -0.61 -43.76 3.87
C SER A 207 -2.13 -43.99 3.88
N LYS A 208 -2.85 -43.12 3.16
CA LYS A 208 -4.30 -43.07 3.07
C LYS A 208 -4.61 -42.95 1.58
N ASP A 209 -4.97 -44.06 0.96
CA ASP A 209 -5.20 -44.11 -0.49
C ASP A 209 -6.70 -44.29 -0.72
N VAL A 210 -7.38 -43.28 -1.25
CA VAL A 210 -8.84 -43.28 -1.45
C VAL A 210 -9.14 -43.46 -2.94
N TYR A 211 -9.64 -44.63 -3.32
CA TYR A 211 -10.04 -44.96 -4.69
C TYR A 211 -11.52 -44.62 -4.89
N THR A 212 -11.80 -43.54 -5.63
CA THR A 212 -13.14 -42.95 -5.67
C THR A 212 -14.04 -43.47 -6.78
N ASP A 213 -13.48 -43.86 -7.94
CA ASP A 213 -14.22 -44.39 -9.10
C ASP A 213 -15.50 -43.60 -9.48
N GLY A 214 -15.46 -42.26 -9.39
CA GLY A 214 -16.58 -41.37 -9.71
C GLY A 214 -17.50 -41.03 -8.53
N SER A 215 -17.13 -41.36 -7.29
CA SER A 215 -17.94 -41.05 -6.10
C SER A 215 -18.19 -39.55 -5.91
N GLU A 216 -19.41 -39.24 -5.47
CA GLU A 216 -19.77 -37.96 -4.87
C GLU A 216 -19.55 -38.01 -3.36
N ILE A 217 -18.85 -37.01 -2.83
CA ILE A 217 -18.48 -36.91 -1.41
C ILE A 217 -19.12 -35.65 -0.84
N PHE A 218 -20.03 -35.79 0.11
CA PHE A 218 -20.70 -34.68 0.78
C PHE A 218 -20.19 -34.57 2.22
N CYS A 219 -19.72 -33.39 2.62
CA CYS A 219 -19.26 -33.12 3.97
C CYS A 219 -19.56 -31.67 4.39
N GLY A 220 -19.85 -31.41 5.66
CA GLY A 220 -19.83 -30.03 6.15
C GLY A 220 -18.40 -29.50 6.11
N THR A 221 -17.46 -30.26 6.67
CA THR A 221 -16.02 -29.95 6.62
C THR A 221 -15.22 -31.14 6.08
N PHE A 222 -14.40 -30.89 5.07
CA PHE A 222 -13.30 -31.76 4.65
C PHE A 222 -12.02 -31.33 5.37
N ASP A 223 -11.37 -32.20 6.14
CA ASP A 223 -10.12 -31.88 6.85
C ASP A 223 -9.04 -32.95 6.66
N ALA A 224 -8.02 -32.56 5.90
CA ALA A 224 -6.80 -33.31 5.62
C ALA A 224 -5.54 -32.49 5.95
N LYS A 225 -5.63 -31.41 6.73
CA LYS A 225 -4.50 -30.48 6.93
C LYS A 225 -3.27 -31.11 7.61
N PHE A 226 -3.47 -32.20 8.34
CA PHE A 226 -2.43 -32.88 9.12
C PHE A 226 -2.03 -34.24 8.52
N VAL A 227 -2.27 -34.46 7.22
CA VAL A 227 -1.81 -35.67 6.53
C VAL A 227 -0.41 -35.54 5.93
N TYR A 228 0.23 -34.37 5.98
CA TYR A 228 1.62 -34.09 5.53
C TYR A 228 2.11 -34.92 4.31
N GLY A 229 1.30 -34.98 3.25
CA GLY A 229 1.65 -35.73 2.02
C GLY A 229 1.25 -37.21 2.00
N SER A 230 0.59 -37.73 3.03
CA SER A 230 0.22 -39.14 3.17
C SER A 230 -1.16 -39.50 2.59
N LEU A 231 -1.83 -38.59 1.88
CA LEU A 231 -3.19 -38.76 1.38
C LEU A 231 -3.20 -38.66 -0.14
N ASP A 232 -3.67 -39.71 -0.80
CA ASP A 232 -3.83 -39.79 -2.25
C ASP A 232 -5.30 -40.10 -2.59
N PHE A 233 -5.89 -39.29 -3.48
CA PHE A 233 -7.18 -39.55 -4.10
C PHE A 233 -6.95 -40.10 -5.51
N ILE A 234 -7.50 -41.28 -5.80
CA ILE A 234 -7.24 -42.04 -7.03
C ILE A 234 -8.56 -42.28 -7.77
N GLY A 235 -8.69 -41.65 -8.94
CA GLY A 235 -9.89 -41.73 -9.78
C GLY A 235 -10.75 -40.48 -9.70
N SER A 236 -11.74 -40.40 -10.59
CA SER A 236 -12.66 -39.25 -10.69
C SER A 236 -13.43 -39.06 -9.38
N HIS A 237 -13.62 -37.82 -8.93
CA HIS A 237 -14.44 -37.53 -7.76
C HIS A 237 -14.98 -36.09 -7.76
N THR A 238 -16.09 -35.88 -7.05
CA THR A 238 -16.64 -34.56 -6.75
C THR A 238 -16.82 -34.44 -5.24
N ILE A 239 -16.22 -33.41 -4.64
CA ILE A 239 -16.33 -33.13 -3.20
C ILE A 239 -17.23 -31.90 -3.02
N HIS A 240 -18.31 -32.05 -2.27
CA HIS A 240 -19.19 -30.97 -1.82
C HIS A 240 -18.83 -30.65 -0.36
N ALA A 241 -18.39 -29.43 -0.10
CA ALA A 241 -17.97 -28.99 1.23
C ALA A 241 -18.35 -27.54 1.50
N GLU A 242 -18.79 -27.23 2.73
CA GLU A 242 -18.86 -25.85 3.22
C GLU A 242 -17.44 -25.34 3.50
N VAL A 243 -16.61 -26.20 4.12
CA VAL A 243 -15.21 -25.91 4.45
C VAL A 243 -14.29 -27.02 3.94
N PHE A 244 -13.31 -26.65 3.14
CA PHE A 244 -12.30 -27.54 2.58
C PHE A 244 -10.89 -27.19 3.10
N LYS A 245 -10.34 -28.05 3.96
CA LYS A 245 -8.97 -27.96 4.49
C LYS A 245 -8.17 -29.12 3.93
N GLY A 246 -7.58 -28.95 2.77
CA GLY A 246 -6.89 -30.06 2.10
C GLY A 246 -5.47 -30.29 2.62
N ASN A 247 -4.77 -31.22 1.98
CA ASN A 247 -3.42 -31.61 2.35
C ASN A 247 -2.42 -30.50 1.95
N PRO A 248 -1.80 -29.76 2.88
CA PRO A 248 -0.78 -28.79 2.52
C PRO A 248 0.40 -29.52 1.88
N SER A 249 0.96 -28.95 0.81
CA SER A 249 2.12 -29.45 0.06
C SER A 249 3.42 -29.43 0.89
N GLN A 250 3.45 -30.15 2.00
CA GLN A 250 4.70 -30.42 2.71
C GLN A 250 5.43 -31.51 1.93
N LEU A 251 6.70 -31.26 1.55
CA LEU A 251 7.62 -32.18 0.83
C LEU A 251 7.59 -32.17 -0.72
N ASN A 252 7.14 -31.09 -1.37
CA ASN A 252 7.11 -30.94 -2.85
C ASN A 252 6.13 -31.88 -3.59
N ASN A 253 5.24 -32.56 -2.87
CA ASN A 253 4.17 -33.33 -3.50
C ASN A 253 2.95 -32.43 -3.67
N THR A 254 2.57 -32.19 -4.92
CA THR A 254 1.33 -31.53 -5.31
C THR A 254 0.19 -32.53 -5.18
N THR A 255 -0.80 -32.26 -4.31
CA THR A 255 -2.03 -33.05 -4.26
C THR A 255 -3.01 -32.54 -5.30
N THR A 256 -3.52 -33.45 -6.14
CA THR A 256 -4.49 -33.15 -7.19
C THR A 256 -5.88 -33.60 -6.76
N TYR A 257 -6.86 -32.73 -6.91
CA TYR A 257 -8.28 -33.02 -6.76
C TYR A 257 -8.99 -32.79 -8.09
N ASP A 258 -10.03 -33.56 -8.38
CA ASP A 258 -10.78 -33.41 -9.63
C ASP A 258 -11.76 -32.25 -9.52
N GLU A 259 -12.89 -32.44 -8.82
CA GLU A 259 -13.90 -31.40 -8.66
C GLU A 259 -14.18 -31.09 -7.18
N LEU A 260 -14.20 -29.80 -6.84
CA LEU A 260 -14.64 -29.28 -5.54
C LEU A 260 -15.82 -28.33 -5.75
N VAL A 261 -16.92 -28.54 -5.03
CA VAL A 261 -18.07 -27.64 -4.95
C VAL A 261 -18.11 -27.03 -3.55
N LEU A 262 -17.84 -25.73 -3.47
CA LEU A 262 -17.91 -24.97 -2.22
C LEU A 262 -19.34 -24.49 -2.00
N GLN A 263 -19.95 -24.96 -0.91
CA GLN A 263 -21.32 -24.65 -0.52
C GLN A 263 -21.37 -23.46 0.45
N ASP A 264 -22.59 -22.99 0.75
CA ASP A 264 -22.85 -21.91 1.69
C ASP A 264 -22.12 -22.13 3.03
N TYR A 265 -21.36 -21.14 3.45
CA TYR A 265 -20.64 -21.15 4.70
C TYR A 265 -20.71 -19.76 5.34
N GLU A 266 -21.23 -19.68 6.57
CA GLU A 266 -21.16 -18.46 7.37
C GLU A 266 -19.87 -18.46 8.19
N PRO A 267 -18.82 -17.71 7.79
CA PRO A 267 -17.59 -17.67 8.55
C PRO A 267 -17.82 -17.10 9.97
N GLY A 268 -17.33 -17.82 10.96
CA GLY A 268 -17.35 -17.46 12.37
C GLY A 268 -16.55 -16.19 12.68
N LEU A 269 -17.13 -15.35 13.54
CA LEU A 269 -16.56 -14.05 13.92
C LEU A 269 -15.28 -14.11 14.78
N SER A 270 -14.87 -15.29 15.25
CA SER A 270 -13.87 -15.42 16.33
C SER A 270 -12.41 -15.28 15.88
N ASN A 271 -12.08 -15.70 14.66
CA ASN A 271 -10.76 -15.49 14.05
C ASN A 271 -10.88 -15.46 12.53
N PRO A 272 -11.32 -14.33 11.94
CA PRO A 272 -11.71 -14.28 10.54
C PRO A 272 -10.53 -14.44 9.56
N ILE A 273 -9.28 -14.41 10.05
CA ILE A 273 -8.07 -14.68 9.24
C ILE A 273 -7.86 -16.18 9.02
N GLU A 274 -8.33 -17.04 9.92
CA GLU A 274 -8.20 -18.50 9.82
C GLU A 274 -9.44 -19.18 9.23
N ASP A 275 -10.45 -18.39 8.88
CA ASP A 275 -11.77 -18.87 8.57
C ASP A 275 -12.07 -18.77 7.08
N ASN A 276 -11.57 -19.77 6.35
CA ASN A 276 -11.69 -19.88 4.90
C ASN A 276 -12.62 -21.04 4.52
N ASN A 277 -13.44 -20.86 3.48
CA ASN A 277 -14.14 -21.95 2.81
C ASN A 277 -13.15 -22.93 2.19
N MET A 278 -11.98 -22.46 1.73
CA MET A 278 -10.93 -23.30 1.17
C MET A 278 -9.55 -22.91 1.69
N ASP A 279 -8.79 -23.88 2.20
CA ASP A 279 -7.39 -23.74 2.61
C ASP A 279 -6.59 -24.98 2.19
N CYS A 280 -5.74 -24.84 1.17
CA CYS A 280 -5.02 -25.95 0.55
C CYS A 280 -3.76 -25.46 -0.19
N ALA A 281 -2.75 -25.00 0.55
CA ALA A 281 -1.52 -24.49 -0.05
C ALA A 281 -0.77 -25.59 -0.86
N GLY A 282 -0.60 -25.34 -2.16
CA GLY A 282 0.04 -26.21 -3.15
C GLY A 282 -0.85 -27.31 -3.71
N CYS A 283 -2.17 -27.21 -3.53
CA CYS A 283 -3.13 -28.12 -4.14
C CYS A 283 -3.49 -27.68 -5.56
N VAL A 284 -3.76 -28.66 -6.43
CA VAL A 284 -4.22 -28.45 -7.81
C VAL A 284 -5.62 -29.02 -7.96
N PHE A 285 -6.56 -28.21 -8.44
CA PHE A 285 -7.93 -28.61 -8.74
C PHE A 285 -8.16 -28.64 -10.25
N ALA A 286 -8.79 -29.70 -10.78
CA ALA A 286 -9.25 -29.69 -12.17
C ALA A 286 -10.42 -28.72 -12.34
N SER A 287 -11.35 -28.69 -11.38
CA SER A 287 -12.39 -27.67 -11.30
C SER A 287 -12.80 -27.33 -9.86
N VAL A 288 -13.15 -26.06 -9.64
CA VAL A 288 -13.79 -25.59 -8.42
C VAL A 288 -15.07 -24.86 -8.81
N THR A 289 -16.20 -25.21 -8.19
CA THR A 289 -17.49 -24.54 -8.35
C THR A 289 -17.86 -23.83 -7.06
N ILE A 290 -18.20 -22.55 -7.15
CA ILE A 290 -18.68 -21.74 -6.03
C ILE A 290 -20.21 -21.69 -6.11
N ASP A 291 -20.86 -22.46 -5.23
CA ASP A 291 -22.32 -22.50 -5.06
C ASP A 291 -22.80 -21.62 -3.88
N ASP A 292 -21.85 -21.11 -3.08
CA ASP A 292 -22.07 -20.15 -2.02
C ASP A 292 -22.79 -18.88 -2.55
N VAL A 293 -23.83 -18.45 -1.85
CA VAL A 293 -24.59 -17.22 -2.19
C VAL A 293 -24.00 -15.95 -1.58
N ASP A 294 -23.10 -16.07 -0.59
CA ASP A 294 -22.55 -14.95 0.16
C ASP A 294 -21.05 -14.73 -0.16
N VAL A 295 -20.18 -14.97 0.82
CA VAL A 295 -18.76 -14.64 0.78
C VAL A 295 -17.94 -15.91 0.85
N THR A 296 -17.28 -16.26 -0.25
CA THR A 296 -16.36 -17.39 -0.29
C THR A 296 -14.92 -16.92 -0.06
N ARG A 297 -14.27 -17.43 0.99
CA ARG A 297 -12.85 -17.18 1.29
C ARG A 297 -11.96 -18.33 0.83
N ILE A 298 -10.93 -17.98 0.07
CA ILE A 298 -9.92 -18.91 -0.43
C ILE A 298 -8.55 -18.49 0.11
N GLY A 299 -7.88 -19.37 0.85
CA GLY A 299 -6.47 -19.22 1.21
C GLY A 299 -5.59 -19.27 -0.04
N GLY A 300 -4.62 -18.35 -0.16
CA GLY A 300 -3.73 -18.32 -1.31
C GLY A 300 -2.78 -19.53 -1.39
N GLY A 301 -2.08 -19.64 -2.53
CA GLY A 301 -1.17 -20.73 -2.86
C GLY A 301 -1.85 -21.94 -3.51
N VAL A 302 -3.05 -21.77 -4.09
CA VAL A 302 -3.81 -22.84 -4.77
C VAL A 302 -3.77 -22.69 -6.28
N GLU A 303 -3.82 -23.80 -7.01
CA GLU A 303 -4.01 -23.84 -8.46
C GLU A 303 -5.38 -24.40 -8.83
N ILE A 304 -6.13 -23.65 -9.62
CA ILE A 304 -7.48 -24.03 -10.09
C ILE A 304 -7.50 -23.95 -11.62
N ASN A 305 -7.68 -25.10 -12.26
CA ASN A 305 -7.74 -25.18 -13.71
C ASN A 305 -9.03 -24.57 -14.28
N SER A 306 -10.17 -24.81 -13.63
CA SER A 306 -11.47 -24.24 -14.02
C SER A 306 -12.25 -23.79 -12.80
N LEU A 307 -12.37 -22.47 -12.59
CA LEU A 307 -13.23 -21.89 -11.56
C LEU A 307 -14.60 -21.56 -12.16
N THR A 308 -15.68 -22.09 -11.59
CA THR A 308 -17.05 -21.76 -11.97
C THR A 308 -17.74 -21.03 -10.82
N ILE A 309 -18.33 -19.88 -11.10
CA ILE A 309 -19.09 -19.10 -10.12
C ILE A 309 -20.56 -19.15 -10.55
N LEU A 310 -21.46 -19.48 -9.63
CA LEU A 310 -22.89 -19.65 -9.96
C LEU A 310 -23.71 -18.36 -9.76
N ASN A 311 -23.36 -17.56 -8.75
CA ASN A 311 -24.16 -16.40 -8.33
C ASN A 311 -23.52 -15.07 -8.77
N THR A 312 -24.32 -14.12 -9.27
CA THR A 312 -23.84 -12.81 -9.75
C THR A 312 -23.38 -11.89 -8.63
N ASP A 313 -23.82 -12.13 -7.39
CA ASP A 313 -23.56 -11.25 -6.26
C ASP A 313 -22.50 -11.83 -5.31
N ASN A 314 -21.92 -12.99 -5.67
CA ASN A 314 -20.91 -13.67 -4.86
C ASN A 314 -19.63 -12.82 -4.74
N ILE A 315 -19.06 -12.80 -3.54
CA ILE A 315 -17.78 -12.16 -3.24
C ILE A 315 -16.75 -13.23 -2.90
N ILE A 316 -15.74 -13.37 -3.77
CA ILE A 316 -14.60 -14.27 -3.58
C ILE A 316 -13.44 -13.48 -2.97
N GLN A 317 -13.14 -13.75 -1.71
CA GLN A 317 -12.03 -13.15 -0.98
C GLN A 317 -10.81 -14.06 -1.02
N ILE A 318 -9.70 -13.59 -1.61
CA ILE A 318 -8.43 -14.30 -1.53
C ILE A 318 -7.65 -13.83 -0.30
N ASN A 319 -7.45 -14.75 0.64
CA ASN A 319 -6.86 -14.50 1.94
C ASN A 319 -5.34 -14.68 1.91
N GLY A 320 -4.63 -13.55 2.01
CA GLY A 320 -3.18 -13.45 2.12
C GLY A 320 -2.61 -13.41 3.55
N GLY A 321 -3.47 -13.52 4.57
CA GLY A 321 -3.11 -13.39 5.97
C GLY A 321 -2.38 -14.61 6.55
N ASN A 322 -1.79 -14.45 7.74
CA ASN A 322 -1.09 -15.49 8.50
C ASN A 322 0.05 -16.21 7.75
N GLY A 323 0.74 -15.50 6.86
CA GLY A 323 1.89 -16.02 6.12
C GLY A 323 1.51 -16.92 4.93
N ARG A 324 0.23 -16.92 4.52
CA ARG A 324 -0.21 -17.51 3.26
C ARG A 324 0.38 -16.74 2.08
N GLU A 325 0.47 -17.41 0.93
CA GLU A 325 0.88 -16.75 -0.30
C GLU A 325 -0.21 -15.76 -0.77
N ASN A 326 0.20 -14.63 -1.33
CA ASN A 326 -0.71 -13.66 -1.94
C ASN A 326 -0.96 -13.99 -3.43
N ILE A 327 -0.96 -15.27 -3.80
CA ILE A 327 -1.00 -15.74 -5.19
C ILE A 327 -2.08 -16.82 -5.34
N ILE A 328 -2.81 -16.80 -6.44
CA ILE A 328 -3.66 -17.90 -6.90
C ILE A 328 -3.38 -18.17 -8.37
N HIS A 329 -3.26 -19.44 -8.75
CA HIS A 329 -3.10 -19.82 -10.15
C HIS A 329 -4.46 -20.16 -10.74
N LEU A 330 -4.91 -19.40 -11.73
CA LEU A 330 -6.18 -19.61 -12.44
C LEU A 330 -5.93 -19.79 -13.94
N ASN A 331 -6.62 -20.75 -14.56
CA ASN A 331 -6.55 -20.95 -16.00
C ASN A 331 -7.82 -20.53 -16.72
N VAL A 332 -8.98 -21.02 -16.28
CA VAL A 332 -10.29 -20.68 -16.84
C VAL A 332 -11.21 -20.24 -15.73
N VAL A 333 -11.96 -19.16 -15.95
CA VAL A 333 -13.01 -18.72 -15.03
C VAL A 333 -14.33 -18.57 -15.79
N ASN A 334 -15.32 -19.36 -15.40
CA ASN A 334 -16.68 -19.34 -15.90
C ASN A 334 -17.56 -18.59 -14.90
N THR A 335 -18.17 -17.50 -15.35
CA THR A 335 -19.05 -16.66 -14.52
C THR A 335 -20.48 -16.76 -15.03
N PRO A 336 -21.48 -16.40 -14.21
CA PRO A 336 -22.85 -16.32 -14.68
C PRO A 336 -22.99 -15.24 -15.78
N SER A 337 -24.15 -15.21 -16.44
CA SER A 337 -24.56 -14.03 -17.20
C SER A 337 -24.64 -12.81 -16.26
N LEU A 338 -24.43 -11.61 -16.81
CA LEU A 338 -24.66 -10.38 -16.06
C LEU A 338 -26.05 -10.42 -15.42
N GLY A 339 -26.11 -10.10 -14.14
CA GLY A 339 -27.37 -9.96 -13.42
C GLY A 339 -28.10 -8.69 -13.84
N PRO A 340 -29.29 -8.44 -13.26
CA PRO A 340 -29.95 -7.15 -13.34
C PRO A 340 -28.97 -6.04 -12.96
N CYS A 341 -29.04 -4.88 -13.61
CA CYS A 341 -28.17 -3.74 -13.29
C CYS A 341 -26.67 -4.01 -13.43
N ASN A 342 -26.29 -4.95 -14.31
CA ASN A 342 -24.91 -5.36 -14.53
C ASN A 342 -24.22 -5.91 -13.27
N THR A 343 -24.97 -6.49 -12.31
CA THR A 343 -24.34 -7.18 -11.17
C THR A 343 -23.50 -8.36 -11.67
N MET A 344 -22.34 -8.53 -11.06
CA MET A 344 -21.36 -9.53 -11.45
C MET A 344 -20.48 -9.90 -10.24
N PRO A 345 -19.93 -11.13 -10.21
CA PRO A 345 -19.17 -11.58 -9.05
C PRO A 345 -17.92 -10.71 -8.82
N THR A 346 -17.52 -10.59 -7.57
CA THR A 346 -16.31 -9.84 -7.18
C THR A 346 -15.22 -10.80 -6.75
N ILE A 347 -13.99 -10.60 -7.23
CA ILE A 347 -12.79 -11.20 -6.64
C ILE A 347 -12.00 -10.07 -5.97
N GLU A 348 -11.68 -10.23 -4.69
CA GLU A 348 -10.97 -9.23 -3.91
C GLU A 348 -9.86 -9.79 -3.03
N ALA A 349 -8.85 -8.95 -2.75
CA ALA A 349 -7.81 -9.28 -1.78
C ALA A 349 -8.32 -9.09 -0.35
N LYS A 350 -7.98 -10.02 0.55
CA LYS A 350 -8.30 -9.95 1.98
C LYS A 350 -7.06 -10.14 2.84
N TYR A 351 -6.94 -9.31 3.88
CA TYR A 351 -5.80 -9.26 4.83
C TYR A 351 -4.43 -8.99 4.19
N THR A 352 -4.42 -8.52 2.94
CA THR A 352 -3.27 -8.03 2.20
C THR A 352 -3.73 -6.83 1.35
N SER A 353 -2.81 -5.96 0.94
CA SER A 353 -3.11 -4.81 0.07
C SER A 353 -3.40 -5.21 -1.37
N SER A 354 -2.92 -6.38 -1.79
CA SER A 354 -3.23 -6.97 -3.10
C SER A 354 -2.97 -8.47 -3.13
N VAL A 355 -3.66 -9.15 -4.04
CA VAL A 355 -3.43 -10.55 -4.42
C VAL A 355 -3.05 -10.61 -5.90
N THR A 356 -2.25 -11.59 -6.30
CA THR A 356 -1.87 -11.83 -7.68
C THR A 356 -2.60 -13.05 -8.25
N ILE A 357 -3.25 -12.90 -9.42
CA ILE A 357 -3.72 -14.02 -10.23
C ILE A 357 -2.64 -14.35 -11.26
N GLU A 358 -2.10 -15.55 -11.19
CA GLU A 358 -1.14 -16.08 -12.16
C GLU A 358 -1.77 -17.15 -13.06
N SER A 359 -1.16 -17.38 -14.21
CA SER A 359 -1.54 -18.44 -15.14
C SER A 359 -0.37 -19.35 -15.46
N ILE A 360 -0.65 -20.65 -15.59
CA ILE A 360 0.32 -21.59 -16.18
C ILE A 360 0.28 -21.59 -17.71
N ASN A 361 -0.78 -21.05 -18.34
CA ASN A 361 -1.04 -21.16 -19.78
C ASN A 361 -0.64 -19.91 -20.59
N SER A 362 0.18 -19.02 -20.04
CA SER A 362 0.66 -17.77 -20.66
C SER A 362 -0.40 -16.69 -20.99
N ALA A 363 -1.70 -17.02 -21.00
CA ALA A 363 -2.78 -16.06 -21.10
C ALA A 363 -4.03 -16.50 -20.32
N VAL A 364 -4.66 -15.55 -19.61
CA VAL A 364 -5.93 -15.74 -18.89
C VAL A 364 -6.91 -14.69 -19.36
N THR A 365 -8.15 -15.12 -19.62
CA THR A 365 -9.27 -14.21 -19.86
C THR A 365 -10.31 -14.46 -18.78
N LEU A 366 -10.54 -13.46 -17.96
CA LEU A 366 -11.64 -13.41 -17.01
C LEU A 366 -12.85 -12.75 -17.68
N PHE A 367 -14.05 -13.21 -17.40
CA PHE A 367 -15.28 -12.68 -17.98
C PHE A 367 -16.17 -12.12 -16.88
N ARG A 368 -16.71 -10.91 -17.05
CA ARG A 368 -17.78 -10.36 -16.19
C ARG A 368 -17.47 -10.48 -14.70
N LEU A 369 -16.32 -9.96 -14.30
CA LEU A 369 -15.88 -9.91 -12.91
C LEU A 369 -15.55 -8.48 -12.52
N LYS A 370 -15.84 -8.15 -11.26
CA LYS A 370 -15.22 -7.02 -10.59
C LYS A 370 -13.96 -7.52 -9.88
N LEU A 371 -12.83 -6.90 -10.16
CA LEU A 371 -11.56 -7.18 -9.49
C LEU A 371 -11.22 -6.01 -8.57
N TYR A 372 -11.06 -6.27 -7.27
CA TYR A 372 -10.71 -5.26 -6.27
C TYR A 372 -9.40 -5.63 -5.57
N ASN A 373 -8.37 -4.81 -5.75
CA ASN A 373 -7.01 -5.08 -5.27
C ASN A 373 -6.41 -6.40 -5.82
N VAL A 374 -6.67 -6.73 -7.09
CA VAL A 374 -6.18 -7.95 -7.75
C VAL A 374 -5.22 -7.60 -8.89
N SER A 375 -3.96 -7.97 -8.75
CA SER A 375 -2.94 -7.81 -9.79
C SER A 375 -2.85 -9.04 -10.68
N ALA A 376 -2.56 -8.85 -11.95
CA ALA A 376 -2.19 -9.92 -12.85
C ALA A 376 -0.72 -10.31 -12.68
N GLY A 377 -0.40 -11.60 -12.87
CA GLY A 377 0.96 -12.10 -12.85
C GLY A 377 1.87 -11.45 -13.89
N SER A 378 3.19 -11.46 -13.64
CA SER A 378 4.17 -10.82 -14.54
C SER A 378 4.45 -11.63 -15.81
N SER A 379 4.21 -12.95 -15.79
CA SER A 379 4.38 -13.84 -16.94
C SER A 379 3.03 -14.11 -17.62
N GLY A 380 2.80 -13.46 -18.76
CA GLY A 380 1.66 -13.73 -19.62
C GLY A 380 0.85 -12.48 -20.00
N THR A 381 -0.24 -12.70 -20.72
CA THR A 381 -1.20 -11.66 -21.07
C THR A 381 -2.54 -11.92 -20.39
N TYR A 382 -2.95 -10.98 -19.55
CA TYR A 382 -4.17 -11.09 -18.76
C TYR A 382 -5.23 -10.16 -19.33
N TYR A 383 -6.43 -10.71 -19.55
CA TYR A 383 -7.57 -9.98 -20.08
C TYR A 383 -8.72 -10.01 -19.08
N LEU A 384 -9.38 -8.87 -18.92
CA LEU A 384 -10.66 -8.78 -18.24
C LEU A 384 -11.73 -8.37 -19.26
N ASN A 385 -12.59 -9.32 -19.62
CA ASN A 385 -13.60 -9.16 -20.64
C ASN A 385 -14.95 -8.75 -20.02
N ALA A 386 -15.48 -7.59 -20.40
CA ALA A 386 -16.72 -7.05 -19.86
C ALA A 386 -16.75 -7.03 -18.31
N GLY A 387 -15.61 -6.77 -17.68
CA GLY A 387 -15.46 -6.67 -16.22
C GLY A 387 -15.02 -5.28 -15.77
N ILE A 388 -14.82 -5.13 -14.46
CA ILE A 388 -14.50 -3.87 -13.79
C ILE A 388 -13.18 -4.06 -13.02
N LEU A 389 -12.26 -3.11 -13.15
CA LEU A 389 -11.06 -3.03 -12.32
C LEU A 389 -11.25 -1.94 -11.27
N SER A 390 -10.86 -2.20 -10.03
CA SER A 390 -10.96 -1.24 -8.93
C SER A 390 -9.82 -1.39 -7.92
N GLY A 391 -9.58 -0.33 -7.15
CA GLY A 391 -8.55 -0.28 -6.10
C GLY A 391 -7.13 -0.36 -6.68
N SER A 392 -6.29 -1.21 -6.09
CA SER A 392 -4.90 -1.46 -6.50
C SER A 392 -4.75 -2.53 -7.60
N SER A 393 -5.83 -2.86 -8.32
CA SER A 393 -5.81 -3.88 -9.38
C SER A 393 -5.00 -3.42 -10.59
N THR A 394 -3.98 -4.18 -11.00
CA THR A 394 -3.05 -3.81 -12.09
C THR A 394 -2.71 -4.98 -13.02
N GLY A 395 -2.12 -4.71 -14.19
CA GLY A 395 -1.62 -5.73 -15.13
C GLY A 395 -2.68 -6.38 -16.04
N TRP A 396 -3.93 -5.92 -15.99
CA TRP A 396 -5.05 -6.44 -16.78
C TRP A 396 -5.33 -5.61 -18.04
N ASN A 397 -5.57 -6.27 -19.17
CA ASN A 397 -6.08 -5.65 -20.38
C ASN A 397 -7.61 -5.75 -20.43
N ILE A 398 -8.31 -4.63 -20.26
CA ILE A 398 -9.77 -4.62 -20.40
C ILE A 398 -10.13 -4.77 -21.88
N ILE A 399 -11.00 -5.74 -22.20
CA ILE A 399 -11.56 -5.95 -23.54
C ILE A 399 -13.08 -5.97 -23.47
N ASN A 400 -13.73 -5.46 -24.52
CA ASN A 400 -15.20 -5.28 -24.57
C ASN A 400 -15.76 -4.67 -23.25
N PRO A 401 -15.28 -3.47 -22.85
CA PRO A 401 -15.77 -2.83 -21.62
C PRO A 401 -17.30 -2.71 -21.66
N LEU A 402 -17.92 -2.78 -20.48
CA LEU A 402 -19.36 -2.58 -20.38
C LEU A 402 -19.71 -1.18 -20.89
N PRO A 403 -20.79 -1.02 -21.67
CA PRO A 403 -21.21 0.29 -22.12
C PRO A 403 -21.68 1.11 -20.90
N ALA A 404 -21.04 2.25 -20.67
CA ALA A 404 -21.47 3.19 -19.65
C ALA A 404 -22.89 3.71 -19.94
N ILE A 405 -23.73 3.79 -18.90
CA ILE A 405 -25.03 4.43 -18.97
C ILE A 405 -24.93 5.79 -18.27
N ASP A 406 -25.51 6.82 -18.88
CA ASP A 406 -25.63 8.13 -18.24
C ASP A 406 -26.87 8.13 -17.33
N TYR A 407 -26.64 8.40 -16.04
CA TYR A 407 -27.68 8.54 -15.02
C TYR A 407 -27.80 9.99 -14.56
N TYR A 408 -29.02 10.51 -14.66
CA TYR A 408 -29.39 11.85 -14.24
C TYR A 408 -30.14 11.81 -12.92
N TRP A 409 -29.74 12.63 -11.95
CA TRP A 409 -30.46 12.75 -10.69
C TRP A 409 -31.75 13.55 -10.87
N THR A 410 -32.90 12.96 -10.52
CA THR A 410 -34.23 13.58 -10.68
C THR A 410 -35.06 13.63 -9.39
N ASN A 411 -34.73 12.83 -8.37
CA ASN A 411 -35.54 12.61 -7.15
C ASN A 411 -37.03 12.31 -7.43
N ALA A 412 -37.36 11.62 -8.52
CA ALA A 412 -38.76 11.29 -8.82
C ALA A 412 -39.38 10.33 -7.77
N GLY A 413 -38.54 9.70 -6.95
CA GLY A 413 -38.94 8.85 -5.83
C GLY A 413 -39.36 9.60 -4.56
N GLY A 414 -38.84 10.81 -4.34
CA GLY A 414 -39.25 11.72 -3.27
C GLY A 414 -38.53 11.57 -1.92
N ASP A 415 -37.47 10.76 -1.82
CA ASP A 415 -36.74 10.48 -0.57
C ASP A 415 -35.26 10.93 -0.56
N PHE A 416 -34.77 11.60 -1.61
CA PHE A 416 -33.39 12.10 -1.76
C PHE A 416 -32.26 11.04 -1.63
N LEU A 417 -32.59 9.76 -1.43
CA LEU A 417 -31.62 8.71 -1.21
C LEU A 417 -30.99 8.24 -2.53
N TRP A 418 -29.66 8.18 -2.59
CA TRP A 418 -28.91 7.63 -3.72
C TRP A 418 -29.38 6.20 -4.06
N THR A 419 -29.72 5.42 -3.04
CA THR A 419 -30.10 4.01 -3.17
C THR A 419 -31.46 3.79 -3.82
N TYR A 420 -32.32 4.81 -3.89
CA TYR A 420 -33.64 4.63 -4.47
C TYR A 420 -33.59 4.82 -5.99
N PHE A 421 -33.65 3.70 -6.72
CA PHE A 421 -33.53 3.68 -8.19
C PHE A 421 -34.46 4.65 -8.93
N LYS A 422 -35.63 5.00 -8.37
CA LYS A 422 -36.56 5.97 -8.98
C LYS A 422 -36.05 7.41 -8.94
N ASN A 423 -35.03 7.70 -8.15
CA ASN A 423 -34.39 9.02 -8.15
C ASN A 423 -33.45 9.21 -9.33
N TRP A 424 -33.21 8.15 -10.12
CA TRP A 424 -32.31 8.16 -11.27
C TRP A 424 -33.09 8.00 -12.57
N ASP A 425 -32.83 8.88 -13.53
CA ASP A 425 -33.29 8.76 -14.91
C ASP A 425 -32.11 8.33 -15.80
N SER A 426 -32.37 7.47 -16.78
CA SER A 426 -31.34 7.01 -17.72
C SER A 426 -31.95 6.71 -19.08
N SER A 427 -31.14 6.80 -20.14
CA SER A 427 -31.59 6.45 -21.49
C SER A 427 -32.04 4.97 -21.60
N ALA A 428 -31.53 4.11 -20.73
CA ALA A 428 -31.86 2.69 -20.68
C ALA A 428 -33.18 2.39 -19.94
N ASN A 429 -33.65 3.29 -19.05
CA ASN A 429 -34.83 3.09 -18.20
C ASN A 429 -34.86 1.71 -17.53
N ASN A 430 -33.69 1.25 -17.05
CA ASN A 430 -33.50 -0.12 -16.57
C ASN A 430 -33.93 -0.36 -15.10
N GLY A 431 -34.34 0.69 -14.39
CA GLY A 431 -34.74 0.59 -12.99
C GLY A 431 -33.57 0.34 -12.02
N CYS A 432 -32.37 0.73 -12.41
CA CYS A 432 -31.14 0.54 -11.64
C CYS A 432 -30.62 1.85 -11.07
N ILE A 433 -29.67 1.75 -10.13
CA ILE A 433 -28.85 2.88 -9.66
C ILE A 433 -27.51 2.88 -10.41
N PRO A 434 -26.79 4.03 -10.44
CA PRO A 434 -25.46 4.09 -11.03
C PRO A 434 -24.47 3.13 -10.36
N THR A 435 -23.58 2.56 -11.16
CA THR A 435 -22.47 1.70 -10.71
C THR A 435 -21.13 2.26 -11.19
N ALA A 436 -20.01 1.66 -10.78
CA ALA A 436 -18.65 2.06 -11.19
C ALA A 436 -18.38 2.05 -12.72
N VAL A 437 -19.29 1.56 -13.57
CA VAL A 437 -19.17 1.69 -15.04
C VAL A 437 -20.01 2.82 -15.62
N ASP A 438 -20.90 3.40 -14.83
CA ASP A 438 -21.91 4.35 -15.28
C ASP A 438 -21.55 5.78 -14.93
N ASN A 439 -21.99 6.73 -15.75
CA ASN A 439 -21.74 8.15 -15.49
C ASN A 439 -22.87 8.74 -14.67
N VAL A 440 -22.53 9.54 -13.68
CA VAL A 440 -23.49 10.30 -12.88
C VAL A 440 -23.48 11.75 -13.30
N ILE A 441 -24.65 12.26 -13.65
CA ILE A 441 -24.82 13.63 -14.13
C ILE A 441 -25.81 14.36 -13.22
N ILE A 442 -25.32 15.40 -12.57
CA ILE A 442 -26.13 16.35 -11.78
C ILE A 442 -26.25 17.63 -12.60
N ASP A 443 -27.44 17.88 -13.13
CA ASP A 443 -27.68 18.98 -14.08
C ASP A 443 -28.70 19.99 -13.55
N ASN A 444 -29.08 20.95 -14.40
CA ASN A 444 -30.04 21.98 -14.04
C ASN A 444 -31.46 21.46 -13.75
N ALA A 445 -31.81 20.25 -14.19
CA ALA A 445 -33.08 19.61 -13.86
C ALA A 445 -33.03 18.88 -12.52
N SER A 446 -31.84 18.56 -12.01
CA SER A 446 -31.67 17.89 -10.73
C SER A 446 -32.22 18.73 -9.54
N PRO A 447 -32.93 18.13 -8.58
CA PRO A 447 -33.49 18.81 -7.40
C PRO A 447 -32.44 19.10 -6.31
N SER A 448 -32.84 19.72 -5.20
CA SER A 448 -31.94 20.40 -4.24
C SER A 448 -31.12 19.53 -3.28
N GLN A 449 -31.23 18.20 -3.27
CA GLN A 449 -30.47 17.36 -2.33
C GLN A 449 -30.23 15.95 -2.88
N ILE A 450 -29.09 15.36 -2.51
CA ILE A 450 -28.70 13.97 -2.72
C ILE A 450 -28.11 13.47 -1.39
N ILE A 451 -28.55 12.31 -0.91
CA ILE A 451 -28.06 11.69 0.33
C ILE A 451 -27.48 10.31 0.00
N ILE A 452 -26.18 10.14 0.25
CA ILE A 452 -25.56 8.80 0.31
C ILE A 452 -25.73 8.32 1.76
N PRO A 453 -26.49 7.24 2.02
CA PRO A 453 -26.78 6.79 3.39
C PRO A 453 -25.59 6.02 3.99
N SER A 454 -25.54 5.95 5.33
CA SER A 454 -24.56 5.12 6.06
C SER A 454 -24.65 3.64 5.65
N ASN A 455 -23.51 2.96 5.58
CA ASN A 455 -23.34 1.56 5.14
C ASN A 455 -23.76 1.30 3.66
N PHE A 456 -23.73 2.32 2.81
CA PHE A 456 -23.94 2.16 1.37
C PHE A 456 -22.77 2.74 0.57
N GLU A 457 -22.18 1.90 -0.28
CA GLU A 457 -21.06 2.29 -1.13
C GLU A 457 -21.57 2.82 -2.48
N ALA A 458 -21.80 4.13 -2.56
CA ALA A 458 -22.15 4.77 -3.82
C ALA A 458 -20.96 4.75 -4.78
N SER A 459 -21.18 4.40 -6.05
CA SER A 459 -20.13 4.36 -7.06
C SER A 459 -20.60 4.88 -8.42
N CYS A 460 -19.65 5.44 -9.16
CA CYS A 460 -19.81 5.86 -10.56
C CYS A 460 -18.46 5.81 -11.29
N HIS A 461 -18.50 5.75 -12.61
CA HIS A 461 -17.34 5.99 -13.46
C HIS A 461 -17.02 7.49 -13.44
N ASP A 462 -17.70 8.30 -14.25
CA ASP A 462 -17.54 9.75 -14.21
C ASP A 462 -18.59 10.39 -13.30
N PHE A 463 -18.16 11.36 -12.49
CA PHE A 463 -19.08 12.20 -11.72
C PHE A 463 -19.06 13.62 -12.28
N SER A 464 -20.17 14.01 -12.93
CA SER A 464 -20.33 15.29 -13.60
C SER A 464 -21.44 16.13 -12.96
N TRP A 465 -21.05 17.09 -12.14
CA TRP A 465 -21.92 18.13 -11.64
C TRP A 465 -21.85 19.36 -12.53
N ILE A 466 -22.78 19.48 -13.47
CA ILE A 466 -22.84 20.54 -14.47
C ILE A 466 -23.93 21.58 -14.18
N LYS A 467 -24.63 21.44 -13.05
CA LYS A 467 -25.63 22.41 -12.61
C LYS A 467 -24.99 23.77 -12.33
N ASP A 468 -25.53 24.82 -12.93
CA ASP A 468 -24.99 26.20 -12.88
C ASP A 468 -25.84 27.18 -12.07
N ASN A 469 -26.97 26.72 -11.51
CA ASN A 469 -27.89 27.52 -10.72
C ASN A 469 -28.45 26.73 -9.53
N GLY A 470 -28.72 27.40 -8.41
CA GLY A 470 -29.24 26.76 -7.20
C GLY A 470 -28.17 25.96 -6.43
N VAL A 471 -28.43 25.73 -5.15
CA VAL A 471 -27.56 24.91 -4.29
C VAL A 471 -28.19 23.53 -4.21
N ILE A 472 -27.46 22.50 -4.66
CA ILE A 472 -27.75 21.11 -4.31
C ILE A 472 -26.72 20.72 -3.27
N ASP A 473 -27.18 20.13 -2.18
CA ASP A 473 -26.31 19.53 -1.17
C ASP A 473 -26.15 18.03 -1.44
N LEU A 474 -24.90 17.58 -1.62
CA LEU A 474 -24.54 16.16 -1.60
C LEU A 474 -24.05 15.79 -0.20
N GLU A 475 -24.90 15.10 0.54
CA GLU A 475 -24.61 14.62 1.88
C GLU A 475 -23.91 13.25 1.81
N LEU A 476 -22.63 13.24 2.18
CA LEU A 476 -21.73 12.09 2.18
C LEU A 476 -21.68 11.46 3.58
N ASN A 477 -22.63 10.56 3.89
CA ASN A 477 -22.54 9.73 5.10
C ASN A 477 -21.70 8.46 4.89
N GLU A 478 -21.37 8.14 3.64
CA GLU A 478 -20.35 7.19 3.18
C GLU A 478 -19.60 7.82 1.99
N PRO A 479 -18.38 7.36 1.67
CA PRO A 479 -17.63 7.87 0.53
C PRO A 479 -18.36 7.66 -0.81
N LEU A 480 -18.27 8.64 -1.69
CA LEU A 480 -18.60 8.45 -3.11
C LEU A 480 -17.38 7.90 -3.85
N ASN A 481 -17.48 6.68 -4.38
CA ASN A 481 -16.43 6.10 -5.19
C ASN A 481 -16.52 6.55 -6.65
N VAL A 482 -15.44 7.12 -7.17
CA VAL A 482 -15.32 7.59 -8.55
C VAL A 482 -14.17 6.83 -9.22
N THR A 483 -14.45 6.12 -10.31
CA THR A 483 -13.42 5.36 -11.05
C THR A 483 -12.97 6.03 -12.35
N GLY A 484 -13.56 7.16 -12.70
CA GLY A 484 -13.24 7.97 -13.88
C GLY A 484 -13.08 9.44 -13.51
N ASP A 485 -13.49 10.31 -14.42
CA ASP A 485 -13.27 11.75 -14.32
C ASP A 485 -14.22 12.42 -13.30
N LEU A 486 -13.71 13.44 -12.60
CA LEU A 486 -14.50 14.30 -11.72
C LEU A 486 -14.64 15.69 -12.35
N TYR A 487 -15.88 16.12 -12.59
CA TYR A 487 -16.20 17.47 -13.01
C TYR A 487 -17.21 18.10 -12.06
N VAL A 488 -16.82 19.18 -11.37
CA VAL A 488 -17.68 19.90 -10.44
C VAL A 488 -17.75 21.38 -10.81
N ALA A 489 -18.90 21.79 -11.36
CA ALA A 489 -19.19 23.19 -11.66
C ALA A 489 -19.42 24.01 -10.38
N LYS A 490 -19.49 25.33 -10.57
CA LYS A 490 -19.76 26.29 -9.50
C LYS A 490 -21.09 25.98 -8.80
N PHE A 491 -21.13 26.24 -7.49
CA PHE A 491 -22.31 26.09 -6.61
C PHE A 491 -22.63 24.68 -6.10
N ALA A 492 -21.79 23.68 -6.37
CA ALA A 492 -21.86 22.42 -5.63
C ALA A 492 -21.54 22.65 -4.15
N THR A 493 -22.33 22.07 -3.26
CA THR A 493 -22.04 22.00 -1.81
C THR A 493 -22.03 20.55 -1.36
N PHE A 494 -21.09 20.25 -0.47
CA PHE A 494 -20.93 18.94 0.12
C PHE A 494 -21.11 19.06 1.63
N SER A 495 -21.78 18.08 2.21
CA SER A 495 -21.98 17.94 3.66
C SER A 495 -21.75 16.49 4.07
N GLY A 496 -21.72 16.22 5.37
CA GLY A 496 -21.39 14.89 5.91
C GLY A 496 -19.97 14.82 6.48
N ASN A 497 -19.55 13.61 6.84
CA ASN A 497 -18.23 13.35 7.45
C ASN A 497 -17.27 12.63 6.50
N GLU A 498 -17.77 12.17 5.35
CA GLU A 498 -17.00 11.38 4.38
C GLU A 498 -16.67 12.20 3.13
N GLY A 499 -15.84 11.61 2.26
CA GLY A 499 -15.26 12.28 1.10
C GLY A 499 -15.58 11.65 -0.24
N ILE A 500 -14.84 12.08 -1.27
CA ILE A 500 -14.80 11.41 -2.57
C ILE A 500 -13.57 10.50 -2.57
N ARG A 501 -13.79 9.23 -2.89
CA ARG A 501 -12.74 8.21 -3.01
C ARG A 501 -12.54 7.88 -4.48
N PHE A 502 -11.32 8.04 -4.96
CA PHE A 502 -10.91 7.62 -6.28
C PHE A 502 -10.29 6.23 -6.23
N SER A 503 -10.85 5.30 -7.02
CA SER A 503 -10.40 3.90 -7.06
C SER A 503 -10.29 3.34 -8.48
N GLY A 504 -10.30 4.22 -9.49
CA GLY A 504 -10.20 3.89 -10.90
C GLY A 504 -8.77 3.77 -11.41
N ASN A 505 -8.60 3.33 -12.65
CA ASN A 505 -7.29 3.10 -13.25
C ASN A 505 -7.02 3.99 -14.47
N GLY A 506 -5.74 4.05 -14.88
CA GLY A 506 -5.32 4.84 -16.04
C GLY A 506 -5.22 6.32 -15.70
N GLN A 507 -5.78 7.18 -16.55
CA GLN A 507 -5.73 8.63 -16.38
C GLN A 507 -7.10 9.14 -15.92
N ILE A 508 -7.14 9.85 -14.79
CA ILE A 508 -8.34 10.50 -14.25
C ILE A 508 -8.14 12.01 -14.22
N ASN A 509 -9.07 12.74 -14.83
CA ASN A 509 -9.08 14.19 -14.87
C ASN A 509 -9.96 14.76 -13.75
N ILE A 510 -9.45 15.78 -13.07
CA ILE A 510 -10.16 16.47 -11.99
C ILE A 510 -10.35 17.94 -12.35
N TYR A 511 -11.61 18.34 -12.41
CA TYR A 511 -12.03 19.72 -12.58
C TYR A 511 -13.00 20.11 -11.47
N SER A 512 -12.73 21.21 -10.79
CA SER A 512 -13.63 21.80 -9.80
C SER A 512 -13.60 23.33 -9.83
N GLU A 513 -14.78 23.94 -9.75
CA GLU A 513 -14.99 25.37 -9.46
C GLU A 513 -15.56 25.63 -8.06
N SER A 514 -15.80 24.56 -7.28
CA SER A 514 -16.30 24.59 -5.91
C SER A 514 -15.27 24.01 -4.93
N GLU A 515 -15.46 24.27 -3.64
CA GLU A 515 -14.73 23.57 -2.59
C GLU A 515 -15.21 22.11 -2.53
N LEU A 516 -14.27 21.18 -2.62
CA LEU A 516 -14.54 19.75 -2.52
C LEU A 516 -14.38 19.27 -1.07
N PRO A 517 -15.06 18.18 -0.68
CA PRO A 517 -14.83 17.55 0.62
C PRO A 517 -13.45 16.90 0.63
N SER A 518 -13.18 16.09 1.65
CA SER A 518 -11.98 15.25 1.68
C SER A 518 -11.87 14.37 0.42
N LEU A 519 -10.66 14.28 -0.14
CA LEU A 519 -10.35 13.49 -1.34
C LEU A 519 -9.38 12.36 -0.98
N ARG A 520 -9.71 11.14 -1.38
CA ARG A 520 -8.91 9.93 -1.13
C ARG A 520 -8.51 9.29 -2.44
N PHE A 521 -7.22 9.18 -2.71
CA PHE A 521 -6.65 8.64 -3.95
C PHE A 521 -6.12 7.23 -3.69
N GLU A 522 -6.93 6.20 -3.93
CA GLU A 522 -6.63 4.78 -3.65
C GLU A 522 -6.55 3.97 -4.94
N SER A 523 -5.59 4.31 -5.79
CA SER A 523 -5.32 3.46 -6.96
C SER A 523 -3.86 3.51 -7.38
N LYS A 524 -3.25 2.32 -7.31
CA LYS A 524 -1.84 2.11 -7.58
C LYS A 524 -1.51 2.39 -9.04
N GLY A 525 -0.64 3.38 -9.26
CA GLY A 525 -0.13 3.74 -10.57
C GLY A 525 -1.12 4.51 -11.46
N THR A 526 -2.22 4.98 -10.89
CA THR A 526 -3.20 5.83 -11.59
C THR A 526 -2.73 7.28 -11.63
N ASP A 527 -2.88 7.91 -12.79
CA ASP A 527 -2.48 9.29 -13.06
C ASP A 527 -3.67 10.23 -12.82
N PHE A 528 -3.62 11.01 -11.75
CA PHE A 528 -4.60 12.04 -11.41
C PHE A 528 -4.13 13.41 -11.91
N LEU A 529 -4.86 13.99 -12.86
CA LEU A 529 -4.51 15.23 -13.54
C LEU A 529 -5.46 16.35 -13.16
N LEU A 530 -4.93 17.44 -12.62
CA LEU A 530 -5.72 18.65 -12.39
C LEU A 530 -5.92 19.43 -13.69
N ASN A 531 -7.17 19.76 -14.00
CA ASN A 531 -7.56 20.63 -15.12
C ASN A 531 -8.00 22.03 -14.67
N SER A 532 -8.26 22.21 -13.37
CA SER A 532 -8.54 23.50 -12.73
C SER A 532 -7.77 23.61 -11.40
N PRO A 533 -7.69 24.80 -10.78
CA PRO A 533 -7.29 24.90 -9.37
C PRO A 533 -8.16 24.00 -8.50
N LEU A 534 -7.56 23.40 -7.49
CA LEU A 534 -8.22 22.49 -6.56
C LEU A 534 -8.31 23.14 -5.18
N ASN A 535 -9.52 23.27 -4.64
CA ASN A 535 -9.76 23.65 -3.25
C ASN A 535 -10.52 22.52 -2.57
N CYS A 536 -9.97 21.93 -1.50
CA CYS A 536 -10.59 20.81 -0.81
C CYS A 536 -10.29 20.78 0.68
N GLU A 537 -11.11 20.07 1.47
CA GLU A 537 -10.89 19.98 2.91
C GLU A 537 -9.59 19.24 3.26
N SER A 538 -9.32 18.09 2.65
CA SER A 538 -8.14 17.25 2.94
C SER A 538 -7.82 16.32 1.78
N MET A 539 -6.55 15.91 1.66
CA MET A 539 -6.07 14.98 0.64
C MET A 539 -5.33 13.80 1.28
N PHE A 540 -5.70 12.59 0.86
CA PHE A 540 -5.14 11.33 1.32
C PHE A 540 -4.70 10.48 0.13
N PHE A 541 -3.46 10.00 0.12
CA PHE A 541 -2.91 9.25 -1.02
C PHE A 541 -2.43 7.86 -0.62
N ASP A 542 -2.77 6.86 -1.44
CA ASP A 542 -2.28 5.47 -1.37
C ASP A 542 -1.98 4.92 -2.78
N GLY A 543 -0.71 4.96 -3.17
CA GLY A 543 -0.20 4.44 -4.44
C GLY A 543 -0.41 5.31 -5.69
N ALA A 544 -0.78 6.58 -5.55
CA ALA A 544 -1.22 7.44 -6.65
C ALA A 544 -0.09 8.25 -7.33
N ASN A 545 -0.27 8.57 -8.62
CA ASN A 545 0.51 9.61 -9.31
C ASN A 545 -0.34 10.89 -9.42
N PHE A 546 0.12 11.99 -8.83
CA PHE A 546 -0.65 13.24 -8.79
C PHE A 546 0.06 14.37 -9.53
N TYR A 547 -0.61 14.89 -10.57
CA TYR A 547 -0.11 15.92 -11.47
C TYR A 547 -0.93 17.20 -11.32
N THR A 548 -0.30 18.26 -10.84
CA THR A 548 -0.98 19.55 -10.68
C THR A 548 -1.19 20.28 -12.02
N ASN A 549 -0.41 19.94 -13.06
CA ASN A 549 -0.41 20.60 -14.36
C ASN A 549 -0.35 22.15 -14.29
N GLY A 550 0.37 22.69 -13.30
CA GLY A 550 0.48 24.13 -13.08
C GLY A 550 -0.80 24.78 -12.54
N LYS A 551 -1.71 23.99 -11.97
CA LYS A 551 -2.90 24.45 -11.25
C LYS A 551 -2.63 24.51 -9.75
N ASP A 552 -3.15 25.54 -9.11
CA ASP A 552 -2.95 25.75 -7.68
C ASP A 552 -3.76 24.75 -6.86
N VAL A 553 -3.25 24.40 -5.68
CA VAL A 553 -3.90 23.50 -4.75
C VAL A 553 -4.01 24.21 -3.40
N LEU A 554 -5.23 24.30 -2.87
CA LEU A 554 -5.52 24.70 -1.51
C LEU A 554 -6.17 23.53 -0.78
N THR A 555 -5.57 23.10 0.32
CA THR A 555 -6.13 22.03 1.15
C THR A 555 -5.91 22.24 2.64
N GLY A 556 -6.79 21.69 3.47
CA GLY A 556 -6.64 21.70 4.93
C GLY A 556 -5.53 20.76 5.41
N SER A 557 -5.39 19.59 4.79
CA SER A 557 -4.36 18.62 5.15
C SER A 557 -3.87 17.79 3.94
N TRP A 558 -2.63 17.32 4.00
CA TRP A 558 -2.02 16.47 2.99
C TRP A 558 -1.34 15.29 3.67
N SER A 559 -1.76 14.08 3.36
CA SER A 559 -1.21 12.87 3.99
C SER A 559 -1.08 11.67 3.05
N VAL A 560 -0.14 10.79 3.38
CA VAL A 560 0.14 9.54 2.65
C VAL A 560 -0.11 8.36 3.59
N ASP A 561 -0.97 7.44 3.20
CA ASP A 561 -1.50 6.36 4.04
C ASP A 561 -1.10 5.00 3.41
N ASN A 562 0.19 4.67 3.48
CA ASN A 562 0.79 3.73 2.52
C ASN A 562 0.69 2.24 2.83
N VAL A 563 0.48 1.50 1.76
CA VAL A 563 1.21 0.24 1.45
C VAL A 563 2.11 0.40 0.21
N ASP A 564 1.89 1.42 -0.63
CA ASP A 564 2.58 1.67 -1.90
C ASP A 564 3.21 3.08 -2.01
N GLY A 565 4.11 3.29 -2.99
CA GLY A 565 4.77 4.59 -3.20
C GLY A 565 3.91 5.54 -4.07
N ASN A 566 3.84 6.81 -3.70
CA ASN A 566 3.16 7.87 -4.47
C ASN A 566 4.17 8.74 -5.22
N ASN A 567 3.73 9.30 -6.35
CA ASN A 567 4.52 10.21 -7.17
C ASN A 567 3.81 11.56 -7.31
N PHE A 568 4.47 12.65 -6.95
CA PHE A 568 3.92 14.00 -6.95
C PHE A 568 4.66 14.90 -7.94
N TYR A 569 3.94 15.54 -8.86
CA TYR A 569 4.49 16.42 -9.90
C TYR A 569 3.81 17.79 -9.85
N PHE A 570 4.50 18.79 -9.28
CA PHE A 570 3.91 20.08 -8.96
C PHE A 570 4.11 21.17 -10.02
N ASN A 571 4.96 20.96 -11.03
CA ASN A 571 5.23 21.92 -12.10
C ASN A 571 5.46 23.35 -11.54
N ASN A 572 4.71 24.35 -12.00
CA ASN A 572 4.79 25.75 -11.54
C ASN A 572 3.60 26.17 -10.67
N SER A 573 2.95 25.23 -9.98
CA SER A 573 1.77 25.48 -9.13
C SER A 573 2.09 26.16 -7.80
N ASP A 574 1.10 26.85 -7.23
CA ASP A 574 1.11 27.23 -5.82
C ASP A 574 0.33 26.20 -4.97
N ILE A 575 1.02 25.53 -4.05
CA ILE A 575 0.48 24.50 -3.15
C ILE A 575 0.37 25.07 -1.75
N THR A 576 -0.85 25.25 -1.24
CA THR A 576 -1.13 25.74 0.11
C THR A 576 -1.79 24.65 0.94
N VAL A 577 -1.15 24.25 2.03
CA VAL A 577 -1.67 23.31 3.01
C VAL A 577 -1.87 24.06 4.34
N ASN A 578 -3.11 24.20 4.81
CA ASN A 578 -3.44 24.89 6.07
C ASN A 578 -3.06 24.08 7.33
N GLY A 579 -2.02 23.25 7.24
CA GLY A 579 -1.58 22.31 8.24
C GLY A 579 -0.25 21.67 7.85
N SER A 580 -0.08 20.38 8.15
CA SER A 580 1.12 19.63 7.80
C SER A 580 1.08 19.11 6.36
N LEU A 581 2.14 19.36 5.60
CA LEU A 581 2.46 18.62 4.38
C LEU A 581 3.19 17.34 4.79
N ASN A 582 2.48 16.22 4.90
CA ASN A 582 3.05 14.94 5.29
C ASN A 582 3.35 14.05 4.08
N LEU A 583 4.64 13.93 3.75
CA LEU A 583 5.18 12.98 2.77
C LEU A 583 5.83 11.76 3.44
N ALA A 584 5.75 11.66 4.78
CA ALA A 584 6.33 10.57 5.55
C ALA A 584 5.35 9.39 5.65
N ALA A 585 5.64 8.38 4.85
CA ALA A 585 4.95 7.10 4.84
C ALA A 585 5.01 6.35 6.18
N ASN A 586 3.88 6.02 6.83
CA ASN A 586 3.83 5.13 8.01
C ASN A 586 4.70 3.85 7.89
N ASN A 587 4.71 3.20 6.72
CA ASN A 587 5.38 1.91 6.49
C ASN A 587 6.78 2.00 5.87
N GLY A 588 7.34 3.21 5.71
CA GLY A 588 8.73 3.39 5.24
C GLY A 588 8.94 3.27 3.74
N VAL A 589 7.89 3.43 2.95
CA VAL A 589 7.98 3.55 1.48
C VAL A 589 8.34 4.99 1.11
N ASP A 590 9.39 5.18 0.31
CA ASP A 590 9.78 6.51 -0.17
C ASP A 590 8.81 7.03 -1.24
N GLN A 591 8.48 8.31 -1.16
CA GLN A 591 7.68 9.00 -2.18
C GLN A 591 8.60 9.61 -3.26
N VAL A 592 8.07 9.83 -4.46
CA VAL A 592 8.73 10.65 -5.48
C VAL A 592 8.09 12.04 -5.47
N LEU A 593 8.91 13.08 -5.43
CA LEU A 593 8.47 14.47 -5.56
C LEU A 593 9.30 15.16 -6.62
N ASP A 594 8.63 15.67 -7.65
CA ASP A 594 9.15 16.66 -8.58
C ASP A 594 8.44 17.99 -8.31
N ALA A 595 9.13 18.88 -7.59
CA ALA A 595 8.60 20.18 -7.23
C ALA A 595 8.55 21.16 -8.42
N GLY A 596 9.20 20.88 -9.56
CA GLY A 596 9.32 21.82 -10.67
C GLY A 596 9.81 23.21 -10.23
N THR A 597 9.01 24.24 -10.49
CA THR A 597 9.21 25.61 -9.98
C THR A 597 8.08 26.05 -9.04
N SER A 598 7.46 25.10 -8.33
CA SER A 598 6.31 25.36 -7.46
C SER A 598 6.65 26.18 -6.22
N THR A 599 5.62 26.78 -5.63
CA THR A 599 5.69 27.37 -4.29
C THR A 599 4.82 26.56 -3.35
N ILE A 600 5.41 26.06 -2.27
CA ILE A 600 4.70 25.31 -1.23
C ILE A 600 4.57 26.17 0.02
N THR A 601 3.37 26.29 0.56
CA THR A 601 3.08 26.96 1.84
C THR A 601 2.45 25.97 2.80
N CYS A 602 3.04 25.76 3.97
CA CYS A 602 2.50 24.86 5.00
C CYS A 602 2.90 25.26 6.42
N GLU A 603 2.17 24.75 7.42
CA GLU A 603 2.53 24.95 8.83
C GLU A 603 3.69 24.03 9.26
N SER A 604 3.79 22.85 8.68
CA SER A 604 4.89 21.93 8.94
C SER A 604 5.09 20.96 7.79
N PHE A 605 6.26 20.33 7.76
CA PHE A 605 6.66 19.42 6.70
C PHE A 605 7.25 18.14 7.30
N GLN A 606 6.76 16.99 6.86
CA GLN A 606 7.28 15.69 7.29
C GLN A 606 7.75 14.89 6.08
N SER A 607 8.97 14.36 6.16
CA SER A 607 9.52 13.48 5.15
C SER A 607 10.50 12.47 5.77
N ARG A 608 10.63 11.30 5.13
CA ARG A 608 11.65 10.30 5.45
C ARG A 608 12.90 10.37 4.57
N LYS A 609 12.87 11.22 3.53
CA LYS A 609 13.93 11.39 2.53
C LYS A 609 14.19 12.87 2.27
N SER A 610 15.39 13.20 1.80
CA SER A 610 15.66 14.51 1.20
C SER A 610 14.85 14.69 -0.09
N TYR A 611 14.19 15.84 -0.20
CA TYR A 611 13.53 16.30 -1.43
C TYR A 611 14.07 17.67 -1.81
N ASP A 612 14.24 17.88 -3.10
CA ASP A 612 14.56 19.18 -3.67
C ASP A 612 13.26 19.95 -3.85
N PHE A 613 13.10 20.99 -3.05
CA PHE A 613 11.99 21.92 -3.17
C PHE A 613 12.43 23.13 -3.98
N TYR A 614 11.52 23.75 -4.72
CA TYR A 614 11.83 25.03 -5.33
C TYR A 614 11.64 26.17 -4.32
N ASN A 615 10.40 26.56 -4.02
CA ASN A 615 10.13 27.55 -2.97
C ASN A 615 9.29 26.93 -1.83
N LEU A 616 9.73 27.09 -0.58
CA LEU A 616 9.01 26.64 0.61
C LEU A 616 8.74 27.82 1.55
N THR A 617 7.48 28.02 1.92
CA THR A 617 7.04 28.97 2.95
C THR A 617 6.50 28.23 4.16
N LEU A 618 7.15 28.41 5.31
CA LEU A 618 6.71 27.85 6.59
C LEU A 618 5.93 28.89 7.39
N THR A 619 4.70 28.60 7.75
CA THR A 619 3.83 29.46 8.59
C THR A 619 3.75 28.97 10.06
N ASN A 620 4.50 27.92 10.39
CA ASN A 620 4.50 27.17 11.64
C ASN A 620 4.15 28.00 12.89
N PRO A 621 3.04 27.70 13.59
CA PRO A 621 2.65 28.40 14.83
C PRO A 621 3.47 27.93 16.04
N SER A 622 4.20 26.82 15.91
CA SER A 622 5.02 26.20 16.95
C SER A 622 6.39 25.80 16.40
N THR A 623 7.29 25.32 17.27
CA THR A 623 8.64 24.95 16.83
C THR A 623 8.58 23.81 15.80
N TYR A 624 9.18 24.02 14.64
CA TYR A 624 9.37 23.04 13.59
C TYR A 624 10.85 22.65 13.49
N SER A 625 11.17 21.41 13.13
CA SER A 625 12.55 20.95 12.95
C SER A 625 12.74 20.24 11.61
N PHE A 626 13.75 20.65 10.85
CA PHE A 626 14.21 19.93 9.66
C PHE A 626 15.11 18.76 10.07
N GLU A 627 14.55 17.55 10.13
CA GLU A 627 15.25 16.37 10.63
C GLU A 627 15.91 15.49 9.56
N ASN A 628 17.06 14.93 9.92
CA ASN A 628 17.71 13.73 9.34
C ASN A 628 18.30 13.77 7.93
N TRP A 629 18.28 14.87 7.15
CA TRP A 629 18.83 14.86 5.79
C TRP A 629 19.30 16.23 5.31
N PRO A 630 20.22 16.30 4.32
CA PRO A 630 20.49 17.55 3.64
C PRO A 630 19.26 18.00 2.86
N PHE A 631 18.88 19.27 2.92
CA PHE A 631 17.77 19.83 2.13
C PHE A 631 18.27 20.86 1.12
N SER A 632 17.64 20.94 -0.06
CA SER A 632 17.93 21.99 -1.04
C SER A 632 16.68 22.81 -1.38
N PHE A 633 16.86 24.12 -1.52
CA PHE A 633 15.79 25.08 -1.85
C PHE A 633 16.27 26.15 -2.84
N ASN A 634 15.39 26.67 -3.69
CA ASN A 634 15.61 27.99 -4.27
C ASN A 634 15.30 29.07 -3.22
N VAL A 635 14.12 29.04 -2.60
CA VAL A 635 13.78 29.96 -1.51
C VAL A 635 13.23 29.22 -0.30
N LEU A 636 13.79 29.47 0.88
CA LEU A 636 13.18 29.14 2.16
C LEU A 636 12.63 30.41 2.81
N ASN A 637 11.33 30.46 3.02
CA ASN A 637 10.63 31.59 3.62
C ASN A 637 10.04 31.20 4.98
N ALA A 638 10.68 31.63 6.06
CA ALA A 638 10.18 31.51 7.41
C ALA A 638 9.21 32.68 7.70
N SER A 639 7.91 32.37 7.66
CA SER A 639 6.81 33.28 7.96
C SER A 639 6.07 32.89 9.24
N GLY A 640 6.42 31.78 9.91
CA GLY A 640 5.81 31.39 11.19
C GLY A 640 6.27 32.23 12.37
N THR A 641 5.50 32.18 13.46
CA THR A 641 5.88 32.68 14.80
C THR A 641 6.63 31.62 15.60
N GLY A 642 6.49 30.36 15.21
CA GLY A 642 7.28 29.27 15.75
C GLY A 642 8.71 29.29 15.23
N LYS A 643 9.63 28.80 16.05
CA LYS A 643 11.02 28.60 15.66
C LYS A 643 11.16 27.51 14.59
N VAL A 644 11.97 27.76 13.58
CA VAL A 644 12.42 26.76 12.60
C VAL A 644 13.82 26.30 13.00
N ARG A 645 13.94 25.06 13.46
CA ARG A 645 15.20 24.43 13.85
C ARG A 645 15.79 23.64 12.70
N VAL A 646 17.06 23.86 12.42
CA VAL A 646 17.81 23.16 11.37
C VAL A 646 18.81 22.22 12.06
N ILE A 647 18.58 20.91 11.93
CA ILE A 647 19.38 19.88 12.60
C ILE A 647 20.30 19.08 11.66
N ALA A 648 20.20 19.34 10.36
CA ALA A 648 21.01 18.75 9.30
C ALA A 648 21.35 19.83 8.27
N ASP A 649 22.35 19.57 7.43
CA ASP A 649 22.86 20.56 6.49
C ASP A 649 21.78 21.01 5.50
N MET A 650 21.91 22.22 4.97
CA MET A 650 20.91 22.80 4.06
C MET A 650 21.60 23.64 3.00
N GLU A 651 21.12 23.60 1.77
CA GLU A 651 21.55 24.46 0.68
C GLU A 651 20.36 25.26 0.16
N LEU A 652 20.54 26.56 -0.04
CA LEU A 652 19.50 27.42 -0.57
C LEU A 652 20.04 28.64 -1.32
N GLU A 653 19.27 29.17 -2.27
CA GLU A 653 19.63 30.44 -2.91
C GLU A 653 19.31 31.62 -1.99
N GLU A 654 18.09 31.69 -1.46
CA GLU A 654 17.62 32.80 -0.61
C GLU A 654 16.89 32.33 0.66
N LEU A 655 17.25 32.91 1.81
CA LEU A 655 16.56 32.72 3.08
C LEU A 655 15.79 33.99 3.43
N ILE A 656 14.49 33.90 3.57
CA ILE A 656 13.61 35.03 3.87
C ILE A 656 12.95 34.84 5.23
N LEU A 657 13.05 35.83 6.12
CA LEU A 657 12.33 35.91 7.38
C LEU A 657 11.29 37.04 7.25
N ASN A 658 10.02 36.67 7.13
CA ASN A 658 8.96 37.62 6.76
C ASN A 658 8.28 38.29 7.96
N ASN A 659 8.17 37.58 9.08
CA ASN A 659 7.40 38.06 10.22
C ASN A 659 8.30 38.56 11.34
N GLU A 660 7.72 39.45 12.13
CA GLU A 660 8.24 39.79 13.44
C GLU A 660 8.27 38.50 14.29
N ASP A 661 9.37 38.27 15.00
CA ASP A 661 9.64 37.06 15.78
C ASP A 661 9.90 35.76 15.00
N SER A 662 10.00 35.78 13.66
CA SER A 662 10.48 34.61 12.92
C SER A 662 11.90 34.24 13.38
N GLU A 663 12.11 32.98 13.79
CA GLU A 663 13.38 32.51 14.34
C GLU A 663 13.89 31.28 13.57
N ILE A 664 15.15 31.34 13.11
CA ILE A 664 15.90 30.21 12.58
C ILE A 664 16.95 29.80 13.63
N GLU A 665 16.87 28.56 14.13
CA GLU A 665 17.82 27.97 15.08
C GLU A 665 18.65 26.87 14.40
N ILE A 666 19.93 27.15 14.16
CA ILE A 666 20.88 26.22 13.54
C ILE A 666 21.59 25.43 14.64
N LEU A 667 21.50 24.10 14.62
CA LEU A 667 22.18 23.28 15.63
C LEU A 667 23.71 23.32 15.50
N PRO A 668 24.43 22.95 16.57
CA PRO A 668 25.88 22.92 16.58
C PRO A 668 26.49 22.11 15.44
N ASN A 669 27.45 22.70 14.71
CA ASN A 669 28.14 22.11 13.56
C ASN A 669 27.28 21.81 12.32
N VAL A 670 26.02 22.28 12.29
CA VAL A 670 25.18 22.18 11.09
C VAL A 670 25.52 23.33 10.14
N GLU A 671 25.59 23.03 8.85
CA GLU A 671 25.97 23.95 7.78
C GLU A 671 24.76 24.35 6.93
N ILE A 672 24.48 25.66 6.84
CA ILE A 672 23.53 26.21 5.87
C ILE A 672 24.30 26.96 4.79
N THR A 673 24.30 26.45 3.56
CA THR A 673 24.85 27.12 2.39
C THR A 673 23.81 28.05 1.79
N VAL A 674 24.10 29.34 1.71
CA VAL A 674 23.22 30.38 1.15
C VAL A 674 23.93 31.04 -0.03
N ASN A 675 23.48 30.78 -1.25
CA ASN A 675 24.19 31.18 -2.47
C ASN A 675 23.99 32.66 -2.86
N LYS A 676 22.84 33.27 -2.54
CA LYS A 676 22.54 34.68 -2.89
C LYS A 676 22.47 35.61 -1.69
N GLU A 677 21.39 35.54 -0.91
CA GLU A 677 21.14 36.49 0.18
C GLU A 677 20.25 35.94 1.29
N ILE A 678 20.35 36.58 2.45
CA ILE A 678 19.43 36.40 3.57
C ILE A 678 18.67 37.72 3.73
N LYS A 679 17.35 37.65 3.86
CA LYS A 679 16.49 38.82 3.95
C LYS A 679 15.60 38.74 5.18
N SER A 680 15.56 39.82 5.96
CA SER A 680 14.56 40.05 6.99
C SER A 680 13.64 41.18 6.55
N ASN A 681 12.36 40.88 6.38
CA ASN A 681 11.34 41.88 6.04
C ASN A 681 10.67 42.48 7.29
N SER A 682 11.18 42.18 8.50
CA SER A 682 10.57 42.65 9.74
C SER A 682 10.69 44.17 9.90
N SER A 683 9.67 44.80 10.49
CA SER A 683 9.54 46.27 10.51
C SER A 683 9.76 46.89 11.89
N SER A 684 9.44 46.17 12.98
CA SER A 684 9.52 46.68 14.34
C SER A 684 10.32 45.80 15.32
N LEU A 685 10.13 44.47 15.27
CA LEU A 685 10.92 43.49 16.01
C LEU A 685 11.83 42.71 15.05
N PRO A 686 13.14 42.63 15.31
CA PRO A 686 14.06 41.91 14.43
C PRO A 686 13.72 40.41 14.43
N ALA A 687 13.71 39.80 13.26
CA ALA A 687 13.75 38.33 13.15
C ALA A 687 15.06 37.80 13.79
N SER A 688 15.14 36.52 14.12
CA SER A 688 16.31 35.95 14.77
C SER A 688 16.95 34.81 13.98
N LEU A 689 18.28 34.82 13.93
CA LEU A 689 19.11 33.79 13.33
C LEU A 689 20.19 33.38 14.34
N ARG A 690 20.06 32.18 14.92
CA ARG A 690 20.90 31.81 16.06
C ARG A 690 21.33 30.35 16.10
N SER A 691 22.34 30.07 16.92
CA SER A 691 22.70 28.70 17.31
C SER A 691 22.62 28.50 18.84
N THR A 692 22.39 27.25 19.25
CA THR A 692 22.26 26.87 20.67
C THR A 692 23.60 26.77 21.41
N SER A 693 24.73 26.79 20.70
CA SER A 693 26.07 26.70 21.29
C SER A 693 26.99 27.80 20.77
N ASN A 694 27.71 28.45 21.70
CA ASN A 694 28.73 29.44 21.39
C ASN A 694 30.13 28.83 21.16
N THR A 695 30.32 27.53 21.35
CA THR A 695 31.58 26.81 21.07
C THR A 695 31.52 26.04 19.77
N ASN A 696 30.40 25.34 19.53
CA ASN A 696 30.13 24.59 18.31
C ASN A 696 28.97 25.29 17.61
N ARG A 697 29.29 26.32 16.82
CA ARG A 697 28.27 27.20 16.24
C ARG A 697 27.55 26.50 15.08
N GLY A 698 26.34 26.94 14.80
CA GLY A 698 25.74 26.75 13.49
C GLY A 698 26.48 27.62 12.47
N LYS A 699 26.70 27.08 11.27
CA LYS A 699 27.51 27.72 10.23
C LYS A 699 26.62 28.18 9.10
N ILE A 700 26.96 29.35 8.56
CA ILE A 700 26.40 29.84 7.30
C ILE A 700 27.53 29.99 6.31
N ILE A 701 27.38 29.31 5.18
CA ILE A 701 28.40 29.20 4.15
C ILE A 701 27.92 29.91 2.88
N ASN A 702 28.82 30.63 2.22
CA ASN A 702 28.62 31.03 0.82
C ASN A 702 29.94 30.74 0.08
N PRO A 703 29.95 29.75 -0.83
CA PRO A 703 31.17 29.37 -1.56
C PRO A 703 31.56 30.41 -2.61
N ASP A 704 30.62 31.24 -3.06
CA ASP A 704 30.76 32.11 -4.23
C ASP A 704 30.85 33.61 -3.84
N GLY A 705 31.74 33.93 -2.90
CA GLY A 705 32.12 35.32 -2.59
C GLY A 705 31.40 35.97 -1.40
N ASN A 706 30.71 37.10 -1.63
CA ASN A 706 30.18 37.97 -0.58
C ASN A 706 28.72 37.67 -0.22
N LEU A 707 28.45 37.31 1.04
CA LEU A 707 27.09 37.09 1.54
C LEU A 707 26.51 38.31 2.25
N CYS A 708 25.21 38.55 2.05
CA CYS A 708 24.51 39.68 2.63
C CYS A 708 23.28 39.30 3.43
N ILE A 709 23.13 39.98 4.56
CA ILE A 709 21.85 40.06 5.27
C ILE A 709 21.24 41.45 5.05
N VAL A 710 20.04 41.49 4.47
CA VAL A 710 19.28 42.70 4.20
C VAL A 710 18.12 42.80 5.19
N GLY A 711 18.05 43.90 5.95
CA GLY A 711 16.98 44.16 6.92
C GLY A 711 17.39 43.94 8.39
N PRO A 712 16.50 44.25 9.34
CA PRO A 712 16.78 44.11 10.77
C PRO A 712 16.71 42.65 11.21
N ILE A 713 17.79 42.15 11.81
CA ILE A 713 17.88 40.77 12.30
C ILE A 713 18.75 40.69 13.57
N ASP A 714 18.40 39.81 14.50
CA ASP A 714 19.22 39.46 15.65
C ASP A 714 20.04 38.21 15.31
N ILE A 715 21.37 38.32 15.42
CA ILE A 715 22.27 37.21 15.10
C ILE A 715 23.03 36.79 16.37
N GLU A 716 23.00 35.50 16.71
CA GLU A 716 23.66 34.96 17.90
C GLU A 716 24.35 33.62 17.65
N ASN A 717 25.59 33.47 18.10
CA ASN A 717 26.35 32.21 18.03
C ASN A 717 26.45 31.60 16.61
N ILE A 718 26.52 32.43 15.57
CA ILE A 718 26.69 31.98 14.18
C ILE A 718 28.15 32.10 13.74
N GLU A 719 28.63 31.12 12.98
CA GLU A 719 29.90 31.19 12.26
C GLU A 719 29.65 31.42 10.76
N GLY A 720 30.08 32.58 10.27
CA GLY A 720 30.07 32.92 8.86
C GLY A 720 31.33 32.42 8.15
N ILE A 721 31.18 31.59 7.13
CA ILE A 721 32.29 31.05 6.33
C ILE A 721 32.04 31.42 4.88
N VAL A 722 32.75 32.44 4.41
CA VAL A 722 32.61 32.93 3.03
C VAL A 722 33.98 33.18 2.43
N GLU A 723 34.12 33.11 1.11
CA GLU A 723 35.38 33.50 0.44
C GLU A 723 35.61 35.02 0.51
N GLY A 724 34.54 35.82 0.51
CA GLY A 724 34.58 37.28 0.58
C GLY A 724 34.24 37.82 1.96
N VAL A 725 33.25 38.71 2.02
CA VAL A 725 32.76 39.36 3.24
C VAL A 725 31.31 38.97 3.49
N PHE A 726 31.03 38.51 4.71
CA PHE A 726 29.67 38.29 5.19
C PHE A 726 29.21 39.54 5.96
N HIS A 727 28.35 40.35 5.35
CA HIS A 727 27.96 41.66 5.87
C HIS A 727 26.48 41.69 6.31
N ALA A 728 26.23 42.13 7.54
CA ALA A 728 24.91 42.31 8.14
C ALA A 728 24.72 43.76 8.65
N PRO A 729 24.56 44.75 7.76
CA PRO A 729 24.54 46.18 8.11
C PRO A 729 23.35 46.61 8.96
N GLY A 730 22.24 45.88 8.88
CA GLY A 730 21.04 46.06 9.72
C GLY A 730 20.96 45.08 10.90
N GLY A 731 21.96 44.21 11.06
CA GLY A 731 21.94 43.16 12.07
C GLY A 731 22.37 43.65 13.45
N ASN A 732 21.73 43.13 14.49
CA ASN A 732 22.16 43.26 15.88
C ASN A 732 23.04 42.06 16.24
N ASN A 733 24.25 42.35 16.73
CA ASN A 733 25.16 41.31 17.23
C ASN A 733 24.82 40.99 18.69
N ILE A 734 24.05 39.91 18.91
CA ILE A 734 23.61 39.49 20.24
C ILE A 734 24.73 38.79 21.03
N GLY A 735 25.75 38.27 20.33
CA GLY A 735 26.95 37.72 20.94
C GLY A 735 27.40 36.42 20.29
N GLY A 736 28.67 36.07 20.51
CA GLY A 736 29.22 34.78 20.10
C GLY A 736 29.42 34.58 18.60
N ASN A 737 29.14 35.55 17.73
CA ASN A 737 29.31 35.42 16.27
C ASN A 737 30.78 35.46 15.81
N ILE A 738 31.12 34.70 14.76
CA ILE A 738 32.44 34.69 14.10
C ILE A 738 32.25 34.91 12.59
N GLY A 739 33.14 35.66 11.95
CA GLY A 739 33.15 35.80 10.48
C GLY A 739 32.07 36.72 9.90
N ILE A 740 31.30 37.43 10.75
CA ILE A 740 30.22 38.34 10.33
C ILE A 740 30.60 39.80 10.62
N ASN A 741 30.50 40.65 9.61
CA ASN A 741 30.70 42.09 9.71
C ASN A 741 29.37 42.80 10.00
N PHE A 742 29.27 43.53 11.12
CA PHE A 742 28.08 44.28 11.54
C PHE A 742 28.21 45.80 11.33
N THR A 743 29.13 46.24 10.46
CA THR A 743 29.33 47.67 10.21
C THR A 743 28.07 48.27 9.57
N PRO A 744 27.39 49.25 10.18
CA PRO A 744 26.18 49.81 9.58
C PRO A 744 26.50 50.56 8.29
N PHE A 745 25.51 50.70 7.41
CA PHE A 745 25.66 51.55 6.23
C PHE A 745 26.02 52.97 6.64
N ASN A 746 27.17 53.46 6.17
CA ASN A 746 27.55 54.84 6.38
C ASN A 746 26.77 55.74 5.43
N THR A 747 26.07 56.74 5.99
CA THR A 747 25.17 57.62 5.25
C THR A 747 25.85 58.86 4.67
N SER A 748 27.12 59.08 4.98
CA SER A 748 27.87 60.23 4.47
C SER A 748 28.15 60.10 2.97
N GLN A 749 28.01 61.20 2.23
CA GLN A 749 28.44 61.25 0.83
C GLN A 749 29.97 61.31 0.66
N SER A 750 30.70 61.57 1.75
CA SER A 750 32.16 61.78 1.75
C SER A 750 32.99 60.49 1.84
N ILE A 751 32.37 59.32 1.83
CA ILE A 751 33.04 58.03 1.96
C ILE A 751 33.29 57.38 0.60
N PRO A 752 34.31 56.50 0.50
CA PRO A 752 34.49 55.66 -0.67
C PRO A 752 33.29 54.72 -0.89
N LEU A 753 33.07 54.34 -2.14
CA LEU A 753 32.24 53.17 -2.48
C LEU A 753 33.13 52.04 -3.02
N TYR A 754 32.79 50.82 -2.66
CA TYR A 754 33.45 49.59 -3.06
C TYR A 754 32.58 48.84 -4.05
N TRP A 755 33.17 48.32 -5.11
CA TRP A 755 32.45 47.51 -6.08
C TRP A 755 32.10 46.13 -5.53
N THR A 756 30.86 45.71 -5.76
CA THR A 756 30.34 44.39 -5.35
C THR A 756 29.77 43.57 -6.51
N GLY A 757 29.49 44.19 -7.66
CA GLY A 757 29.14 43.49 -8.90
C GLY A 757 27.85 42.66 -8.89
N LYS A 758 26.93 42.88 -7.93
CA LYS A 758 25.81 41.96 -7.65
C LYS A 758 24.70 41.87 -8.71
N THR A 759 24.43 42.94 -9.47
CA THR A 759 23.20 43.00 -10.31
C THR A 759 23.45 42.95 -11.81
N ASN A 760 24.44 43.68 -12.29
CA ASN A 760 24.85 43.69 -13.68
C ASN A 760 26.29 44.23 -13.77
N GLU A 761 26.91 44.16 -14.93
CA GLU A 761 28.26 44.69 -15.15
C GLU A 761 28.27 46.23 -15.30
N ASN A 762 27.14 46.91 -15.12
CA ASN A 762 27.04 48.36 -15.34
C ASN A 762 27.57 49.15 -14.14
N PHE A 763 28.63 49.92 -14.39
CA PHE A 763 29.27 50.78 -13.38
C PHE A 763 28.31 51.77 -12.71
N ALA A 764 27.32 52.30 -13.44
CA ALA A 764 26.41 53.33 -12.93
C ALA A 764 25.28 52.75 -12.05
N THR A 765 25.10 51.42 -12.03
CA THR A 765 24.04 50.79 -11.26
C THR A 765 24.36 50.82 -9.77
N ARG A 766 23.51 51.54 -9.01
CA ARG A 766 23.71 51.82 -7.57
C ARG A 766 23.86 50.55 -6.72
N SER A 767 23.09 49.51 -7.04
CA SER A 767 23.12 48.22 -6.35
C SER A 767 24.42 47.43 -6.54
N ASN A 768 25.34 47.86 -7.41
CA ASN A 768 26.67 47.25 -7.54
C ASN A 768 27.72 47.87 -6.59
N TRP A 769 27.31 48.76 -5.69
CA TRP A 769 28.21 49.49 -4.80
C TRP A 769 27.88 49.32 -3.32
N SER A 770 28.91 49.15 -2.49
CA SER A 770 28.82 49.13 -1.03
C SER A 770 29.66 50.24 -0.40
N THR A 771 29.34 50.59 0.84
CA THR A 771 30.17 51.50 1.67
C THR A 771 31.27 50.76 2.44
N VAL A 772 31.30 49.43 2.32
CA VAL A 772 32.26 48.52 2.95
C VAL A 772 32.81 47.59 1.86
N SER A 773 34.12 47.32 1.84
CA SER A 773 34.74 46.35 0.92
C SER A 773 34.05 44.98 1.08
N GLY A 774 33.63 44.37 -0.04
CA GLY A 774 32.84 43.14 -0.06
C GLY A 774 31.44 43.22 0.56
N GLY A 775 31.00 44.39 1.02
CA GLY A 775 29.78 44.53 1.80
C GLY A 775 28.48 44.49 0.99
N CYS A 776 27.34 44.61 1.66
CA CYS A 776 26.04 44.72 1.02
C CYS A 776 25.84 45.95 0.18
N SER A 777 25.06 45.75 -0.89
CA SER A 777 24.69 46.79 -1.83
C SER A 777 23.98 47.94 -1.15
N THR A 778 24.29 49.14 -1.58
CA THR A 778 23.66 50.38 -1.15
C THR A 778 22.84 50.96 -2.30
N ASN A 779 22.00 51.96 -2.02
CA ASN A 779 21.32 52.74 -3.07
C ASN A 779 22.06 54.06 -3.38
N TYR A 780 23.39 54.08 -3.19
CA TYR A 780 24.18 55.28 -3.41
C TYR A 780 24.58 55.43 -4.87
N ASN A 781 24.50 56.68 -5.36
CA ASN A 781 25.00 57.02 -6.69
C ASN A 781 26.55 57.02 -6.67
N PRO A 782 27.21 56.26 -7.57
CA PRO A 782 28.66 56.32 -7.75
C PRO A 782 29.17 57.63 -8.36
N GLN A 783 28.30 58.42 -9.00
CA GLN A 783 28.64 59.73 -9.55
C GLN A 783 29.00 60.74 -8.43
N ASN A 784 30.05 61.54 -8.68
CA ASN A 784 30.61 62.56 -7.79
C ASN A 784 31.07 62.02 -6.44
N ARG A 785 31.43 60.73 -6.37
CA ARG A 785 32.01 60.14 -5.17
C ARG A 785 33.48 60.55 -5.04
N PRO A 786 33.95 60.79 -3.81
CA PRO A 786 35.34 61.16 -3.57
C PRO A 786 36.31 60.03 -3.93
N ARG A 787 35.83 58.78 -3.93
CA ARG A 787 36.63 57.61 -4.27
C ARG A 787 35.74 56.40 -4.61
N LEU A 788 36.07 55.69 -5.66
CA LEU A 788 35.49 54.40 -6.06
C LEU A 788 36.60 53.35 -6.03
N ILE A 789 36.37 52.25 -5.32
CA ILE A 789 37.41 51.25 -5.00
C ILE A 789 37.01 49.87 -5.55
N PHE A 790 37.98 49.23 -6.18
CA PHE A 790 37.98 47.83 -6.60
C PHE A 790 39.07 47.14 -5.82
N ASP A 791 38.73 46.13 -5.03
CA ASP A 791 39.70 45.44 -4.19
C ASP A 791 39.52 43.92 -4.18
N GLU A 792 40.29 43.22 -3.35
CA GLU A 792 40.28 41.75 -3.29
C GLU A 792 38.90 41.15 -2.91
N HIS A 793 37.98 41.94 -2.36
CA HIS A 793 36.61 41.50 -2.06
C HIS A 793 35.58 41.99 -3.11
N SER A 794 36.03 42.60 -4.19
CA SER A 794 35.18 42.89 -5.34
C SER A 794 34.92 41.60 -6.10
N TYR A 795 33.65 41.18 -6.18
CA TYR A 795 33.27 39.96 -6.88
C TYR A 795 32.97 40.24 -8.35
N TYR A 796 33.44 39.36 -9.24
CA TYR A 796 33.31 39.54 -10.68
C TYR A 796 32.89 38.23 -11.35
N LYS A 797 31.65 38.15 -11.84
CA LYS A 797 31.18 36.94 -12.53
C LYS A 797 31.91 36.69 -13.87
N ASN A 798 32.32 37.76 -14.55
CA ASN A 798 32.97 37.74 -15.86
C ASN A 798 34.29 38.54 -15.91
N ASN A 799 34.85 38.91 -14.74
CA ASN A 799 36.05 39.76 -14.63
C ASN A 799 36.00 41.05 -15.47
N ASN A 800 34.81 41.59 -15.71
CA ASN A 800 34.61 42.76 -16.53
C ASN A 800 33.60 43.74 -15.91
N MET A 801 33.60 44.94 -16.47
CA MET A 801 32.68 46.01 -16.17
C MET A 801 32.43 46.80 -17.44
N VAL A 802 31.19 47.26 -17.62
CA VAL A 802 30.82 48.07 -18.77
C VAL A 802 30.29 49.43 -18.32
N LEU A 803 30.80 50.51 -18.91
CA LEU A 803 30.32 51.87 -18.71
C LEU A 803 29.45 52.32 -19.88
N TYR A 804 28.16 52.59 -19.62
CA TYR A 804 27.22 53.07 -20.64
C TYR A 804 26.85 54.56 -20.52
N THR A 805 27.27 55.23 -19.44
CA THR A 805 26.86 56.61 -19.13
C THR A 805 28.04 57.42 -18.61
N VAL A 806 28.15 58.67 -19.06
CA VAL A 806 29.21 59.59 -18.61
C VAL A 806 29.17 59.70 -17.09
N MET A 807 30.32 59.45 -16.46
CA MET A 807 30.48 59.41 -15.02
C MET A 807 31.69 60.25 -14.62
N ASN A 808 31.53 60.97 -13.51
CA ASN A 808 32.60 61.76 -12.88
C ASN A 808 32.83 61.23 -11.47
N THR A 809 34.07 60.96 -11.10
CA THR A 809 34.50 60.65 -9.72
C THR A 809 35.86 61.30 -9.46
N ASN A 810 36.21 61.57 -8.20
CA ASN A 810 37.51 62.17 -7.93
C ASN A 810 38.63 61.12 -8.05
N ILE A 811 38.43 59.92 -7.49
CA ILE A 811 39.48 58.89 -7.45
C ILE A 811 38.89 57.55 -7.86
N LEU A 812 39.53 56.88 -8.81
CA LEU A 812 39.28 55.48 -9.15
C LEU A 812 40.48 54.65 -8.66
N GLU A 813 40.25 53.71 -7.75
CA GLU A 813 41.30 52.92 -7.09
C GLU A 813 41.08 51.42 -7.37
N PHE A 814 42.12 50.74 -7.85
CA PHE A 814 42.19 49.29 -8.00
C PHE A 814 43.32 48.78 -7.11
N ARG A 815 43.04 47.80 -6.25
CA ARG A 815 44.07 47.24 -5.36
C ARG A 815 43.94 45.72 -5.17
N ASN A 816 45.06 45.01 -5.14
CA ASN A 816 45.13 43.57 -4.86
C ASN A 816 44.24 42.68 -5.75
N ILE A 817 43.99 43.07 -7.00
CA ILE A 817 43.17 42.27 -7.92
C ILE A 817 44.09 41.31 -8.67
N THR A 818 44.01 40.02 -8.34
CA THR A 818 44.94 39.02 -8.87
C THR A 818 44.63 38.58 -10.30
N ASP A 819 43.36 38.62 -10.70
CA ASP A 819 42.91 38.25 -12.05
C ASP A 819 42.82 39.48 -12.98
N GLU A 820 42.81 39.26 -14.30
CA GLU A 820 42.60 40.33 -15.29
C GLU A 820 41.24 40.98 -15.09
N PHE A 821 41.18 42.23 -14.60
CA PHE A 821 39.94 42.98 -14.51
C PHE A 821 39.77 43.94 -15.69
N THR A 822 38.75 43.71 -16.52
CA THR A 822 38.49 44.53 -17.71
C THR A 822 37.48 45.65 -17.44
N VAL A 823 37.88 46.89 -17.66
CA VAL A 823 37.01 48.07 -17.71
C VAL A 823 36.69 48.37 -19.18
N ASP A 824 35.50 47.98 -19.64
CA ASP A 824 34.93 48.32 -20.97
C ASP A 824 34.21 49.66 -20.90
N ASN A 825 34.87 50.70 -21.38
CA ASN A 825 34.32 52.03 -21.39
C ASN A 825 33.65 52.35 -22.74
N ARG A 826 32.32 52.49 -22.78
CA ARG A 826 31.60 52.81 -24.04
C ARG A 826 31.29 54.29 -24.23
N VAL A 827 31.71 55.13 -23.30
CA VAL A 827 31.50 56.58 -23.25
C VAL A 827 32.75 57.26 -22.70
N ASP A 828 32.83 58.59 -22.67
CA ASP A 828 33.98 59.24 -22.03
C ASP A 828 33.88 59.08 -20.50
N LEU A 829 34.95 58.58 -19.87
CA LEU A 829 35.05 58.45 -18.41
C LEU A 829 36.03 59.50 -17.89
N THR A 830 35.58 60.37 -16.98
CA THR A 830 36.41 61.44 -16.42
C THR A 830 36.59 61.26 -14.92
N PHE A 831 37.83 61.34 -14.44
CA PHE A 831 38.12 61.35 -13.01
C PHE A 831 39.42 62.09 -12.69
N ASP A 832 39.61 62.58 -11.47
CA ASP A 832 40.81 63.36 -11.15
C ASP A 832 42.05 62.46 -11.02
N GLN A 833 41.94 61.29 -10.41
CA GLN A 833 43.07 60.40 -10.11
C GLN A 833 42.73 58.92 -10.36
N LEU A 834 43.71 58.17 -10.89
CA LEU A 834 43.67 56.71 -11.02
C LEU A 834 44.78 56.07 -10.20
N ASP A 835 44.44 55.18 -9.28
CA ASP A 835 45.38 54.42 -8.48
C ASP A 835 45.26 52.93 -8.81
N ILE A 836 46.38 52.26 -9.16
CA ILE A 836 46.42 50.82 -9.42
C ILE A 836 47.58 50.18 -8.65
N VAL A 837 47.25 49.37 -7.65
CA VAL A 837 48.21 48.86 -6.66
C VAL A 837 48.11 47.34 -6.57
N SER A 838 49.16 46.61 -6.95
CA SER A 838 49.17 45.13 -6.91
C SER A 838 48.00 44.49 -7.66
N SER A 839 47.61 45.04 -8.82
CA SER A 839 46.43 44.58 -9.57
C SER A 839 46.74 44.29 -11.04
N TYR A 840 45.94 43.42 -11.69
CA TYR A 840 45.89 43.31 -13.15
C TYR A 840 44.62 43.98 -13.68
N VAL A 841 44.76 45.15 -14.32
CA VAL A 841 43.63 45.92 -14.87
C VAL A 841 43.82 46.15 -16.36
N LYS A 842 42.75 45.98 -17.12
CA LYS A 842 42.69 46.21 -18.55
C LYS A 842 41.63 47.25 -18.88
N PHE A 843 42.00 48.32 -19.57
CA PHE A 843 41.06 49.34 -20.02
C PHE A 843 40.84 49.22 -21.52
N ILE A 844 39.57 49.13 -21.94
CA ILE A 844 39.18 49.01 -23.35
C ILE A 844 38.08 50.02 -23.70
N GLY A 845 37.94 50.36 -24.98
CA GLY A 845 36.85 51.21 -25.46
C GLY A 845 37.24 52.68 -25.64
N LYS A 846 36.41 53.61 -25.17
CA LYS A 846 36.47 55.08 -25.38
C LYS A 846 37.51 55.80 -24.51
N ASP A 847 37.56 57.12 -24.64
CA ASP A 847 38.55 57.99 -23.99
C ASP A 847 38.42 57.98 -22.45
N TYR A 848 39.57 57.89 -21.77
CA TYR A 848 39.73 58.05 -20.32
C TYR A 848 40.43 59.37 -20.01
N ASN A 849 39.72 60.29 -19.36
CA ASN A 849 40.20 61.64 -19.04
C ASN A 849 40.57 61.76 -17.57
N ILE A 850 41.88 61.79 -17.27
CA ILE A 850 42.42 61.76 -15.91
C ILE A 850 42.94 63.15 -15.55
N GLY A 851 42.25 63.88 -14.66
CA GLY A 851 42.47 65.31 -14.45
C GLY A 851 43.76 65.71 -13.73
N THR A 852 44.36 64.81 -12.94
CA THR A 852 45.56 65.11 -12.14
C THR A 852 46.68 64.11 -12.36
N ARG A 853 46.51 62.84 -11.97
CA ARG A 853 47.59 61.84 -12.01
C ARG A 853 47.13 60.39 -12.09
N VAL A 854 48.03 59.54 -12.59
CA VAL A 854 47.95 58.08 -12.52
C VAL A 854 49.06 57.54 -11.62
N ASN A 855 48.72 56.77 -10.59
CA ASN A 855 49.67 56.09 -9.72
C ASN A 855 49.62 54.58 -9.97
N ILE A 856 50.75 53.98 -10.31
CA ILE A 856 50.89 52.53 -10.53
C ILE A 856 51.98 51.99 -9.61
N SER A 857 51.70 50.95 -8.84
CA SER A 857 52.68 50.44 -7.87
C SER A 857 52.56 48.94 -7.55
N ASN A 858 53.63 48.37 -6.98
CA ASN A 858 53.68 47.04 -6.36
C ASN A 858 53.30 45.84 -7.26
N GLY A 859 53.91 45.71 -8.44
CA GLY A 859 53.71 44.52 -9.29
C GLY A 859 52.42 44.53 -10.09
N THR A 860 51.83 45.71 -10.29
CA THR A 860 50.66 45.93 -11.13
C THR A 860 50.93 45.64 -12.62
N LEU A 861 49.95 45.04 -13.30
CA LEU A 861 49.86 44.98 -14.75
C LEU A 861 48.72 45.88 -15.24
N LEU A 862 49.02 46.84 -16.10
CA LEU A 862 48.04 47.70 -16.77
C LEU A 862 48.04 47.40 -18.28
N ASP A 863 46.96 46.83 -18.81
CA ASP A 863 46.76 46.60 -20.26
C ASP A 863 45.84 47.67 -20.84
N MET A 864 46.38 48.53 -21.70
CA MET A 864 45.68 49.63 -22.34
C MET A 864 45.32 49.25 -23.77
N ALA A 865 44.03 49.01 -24.01
CA ALA A 865 43.42 48.77 -25.32
C ALA A 865 42.24 49.73 -25.58
N ALA A 866 42.36 50.97 -25.12
CA ALA A 866 41.36 52.04 -25.24
C ALA A 866 41.78 53.08 -26.28
N GLU A 867 40.84 53.81 -26.88
CA GLU A 867 41.10 54.86 -27.88
C GLU A 867 42.13 55.87 -27.39
N ARG A 868 41.91 56.47 -26.20
CA ARG A 868 42.89 57.35 -25.53
C ARG A 868 42.84 57.24 -24.02
N MET A 869 43.99 57.40 -23.37
CA MET A 869 44.08 57.71 -21.93
C MET A 869 44.95 58.94 -21.72
N MET A 870 44.34 60.01 -21.22
CA MET A 870 44.97 61.31 -21.03
C MET A 870 45.21 61.56 -19.54
N SER A 871 46.44 61.89 -19.14
CA SER A 871 46.74 62.30 -17.76
C SER A 871 47.90 63.30 -17.70
N PRO A 872 47.86 64.32 -16.83
CA PRO A 872 48.99 65.23 -16.66
C PRO A 872 50.25 64.60 -16.06
N GLU A 873 50.08 63.64 -15.16
CA GLU A 873 51.20 63.09 -14.38
C GLU A 873 51.09 61.56 -14.26
N TRP A 874 52.16 60.85 -14.60
CA TRP A 874 52.26 59.39 -14.43
C TRP A 874 53.34 59.05 -13.40
N ASN A 875 52.92 58.46 -12.29
CA ASN A 875 53.77 58.09 -11.17
C ASN A 875 53.83 56.57 -11.04
N ILE A 876 54.98 55.98 -11.41
CA ILE A 876 55.21 54.54 -11.36
C ILE A 876 56.17 54.23 -10.21
N PHE A 877 55.65 53.69 -9.11
CA PHE A 877 56.43 53.36 -7.91
C PHE A 877 56.77 51.87 -7.89
N THR A 878 58.04 51.52 -8.09
CA THR A 878 58.53 50.14 -8.06
C THR A 878 59.26 49.86 -6.75
N SER A 879 58.60 49.22 -5.80
CA SER A 879 59.17 49.02 -4.46
C SER A 879 59.88 47.66 -4.29
N THR A 880 59.70 46.67 -5.17
CA THR A 880 60.44 45.37 -5.18
C THR A 880 60.01 44.40 -6.29
N VAL A 881 58.82 44.57 -6.89
CA VAL A 881 58.27 43.75 -7.99
C VAL A 881 57.99 44.68 -9.19
N ASN A 882 58.36 44.26 -10.41
CA ASN A 882 58.20 45.10 -11.60
C ASN A 882 56.72 45.28 -11.94
N SER A 883 56.24 46.53 -11.97
CA SER A 883 54.97 46.87 -12.60
C SER A 883 55.16 46.96 -14.12
N LEU A 884 54.18 46.51 -14.90
CA LEU A 884 54.21 46.50 -16.36
C LEU A 884 53.01 47.26 -16.92
N ILE A 885 53.26 48.15 -17.89
CA ILE A 885 52.21 48.81 -18.67
C ILE A 885 52.34 48.30 -20.10
N VAL A 886 51.27 47.71 -20.62
CA VAL A 886 51.15 47.27 -22.01
C VAL A 886 50.23 48.26 -22.70
N VAL A 887 50.71 48.90 -23.76
CA VAL A 887 49.91 49.81 -24.60
C VAL A 887 49.79 49.16 -25.97
N ARG A 888 48.57 48.91 -26.43
CA ARG A 888 48.32 48.27 -27.72
C ARG A 888 48.44 49.26 -28.87
N ASP A 889 48.68 48.74 -30.09
CA ASP A 889 48.97 49.55 -31.29
C ASP A 889 47.85 50.55 -31.66
N ASP A 890 46.64 50.31 -31.18
CA ASP A 890 45.43 51.11 -31.38
C ASP A 890 45.10 52.04 -30.19
N SER A 891 45.99 52.16 -29.20
CA SER A 891 45.80 53.00 -28.02
C SER A 891 46.78 54.18 -27.95
N GLU A 892 46.27 55.38 -27.63
CA GLU A 892 47.09 56.56 -27.38
C GLU A 892 47.21 56.87 -25.88
N LEU A 893 48.44 56.88 -25.36
CA LEU A 893 48.74 57.33 -23.99
C LEU A 893 49.31 58.76 -24.07
N ILE A 894 48.53 59.74 -23.63
CA ILE A 894 48.84 61.16 -23.80
C ILE A 894 49.14 61.77 -22.44
N GLN A 895 50.40 62.18 -22.23
CA GLN A 895 50.76 63.03 -21.11
C GLN A 895 50.50 64.49 -21.48
N THR A 896 49.55 65.15 -20.81
CA THR A 896 49.19 66.55 -21.07
C THR A 896 49.99 67.46 -20.14
N GLU A 897 50.83 68.35 -20.66
CA GLU A 897 51.75 69.21 -19.88
C GLU A 897 51.20 69.82 -18.58
#